data_AF-A0A7C3N2H5-F1
#
_entry.id   AF-A0A7C3N2H5-F1
#
_cell.length_a   1.000
_cell.length_b   1.000
_cell.length_c   1.000
_cell.angle_alpha   90.00
_cell.angle_beta   90.00
_cell.angle_gamma   90.00
#
_symmetry.space_group_name_H-M   'P 1'
#
loop_
_entity.id
_entity.type
_entity.pdbx_description
1 polymer ?
#
loop_
_entity_poly.entity_id
_entity_poly.type
_entity_poly.pdbx_seq_one_letter_code
_entity_poly.pdbx_strand_id
1 'polypeptide(L)'
;MTLRSATWQVMISLVLTFCLWLGNWTVMGEPSPKSRSAFFHASLLQRLRQNIARYDWAKQTAQRIVQDAEFWRRMSDDELWSLMFGPTITRSWHVWSNGYCPARKKPVPMYNWRIDALRYPWKVQCPHCKKLFPTNDFAAFYRSGLDERGIFDPKRADRSLLFNADHPDPSDPLHKFGVDDGEGYVEGDKRWRFIGAYLIYGQWKQLVLGGIKNLAAAYLVTGDKVYARKAAILLDRVADLYPQFDFRTQAVVYERHLGSNGYVSIWHDACEETRLLALTYDAIFEAIRNDSELVAFLHRKAMQYRLPNTKATFTDIQRNIEDGILRDPLRNEHKIHSNFPRTPFTKAVLLAVLSPDDKEPVLKLLSETLQRATAVDGVTGEKGLAGYAAYATRAIAEMVALFDRITNGTGDTGQGTSDFLSWALERFPLQETFRFHLDTWALQQYYPNIGDAGVFARKTPQYVGVAFTKLPSNADALFTPSMFTLFWRLYELTGDADFVRLLYRANGNRTDGLPHDLFAENPEAFQKQVQQVITQQGSEFRLGSVNKPKWCLAMLRSGNGENERVVWLDYDAGGGHGHFDGMNMGMFAFGLDLMPDFGYPPVQFGGWDSPRARWYFMTAAHNTVVVDGKDQRVGSGTVTLWHDGKWVKVVRASAPQLVSGQQYERTIALVDINERNFYVVDIFRVVGGTVHDKFTHSHFGTVTVNAPTKPVPTPTEYLGKQMRQFVQIAPSQLTRPSSSVLLPLQVDWQIEDRYGYLPKGKVVRLRLFDLTENAKAFLCEGWIALGINTMEEAWIPRLMVRRQGDEPLA
;
A
#
# COMPACT_ATOMS: atom_id res chain seq x y z
N MET A 1 44.92 -34.62 -37.76
CA MET A 1 44.23 -33.34 -38.02
C MET A 1 42.81 -33.49 -37.52
N THR A 2 42.59 -33.25 -36.23
CA THR A 2 41.32 -33.57 -35.58
C THR A 2 41.17 -32.76 -34.30
N LEU A 3 39.94 -32.29 -34.13
CA LEU A 3 39.29 -31.84 -32.89
C LEU A 3 40.01 -32.31 -31.62
N ARG A 4 40.63 -31.39 -30.87
CA ARG A 4 40.98 -31.48 -29.43
C ARG A 4 41.81 -30.26 -29.01
N SER A 5 41.17 -29.11 -28.84
CA SER A 5 41.81 -27.99 -28.10
C SER A 5 40.85 -26.91 -27.59
N ALA A 6 39.62 -26.80 -28.09
CA ALA A 6 38.71 -25.72 -27.69
C ALA A 6 37.82 -26.01 -26.45
N THR A 7 37.75 -27.26 -25.98
CA THR A 7 36.85 -27.64 -24.86
C THR A 7 37.49 -27.62 -23.47
N TRP A 8 38.80 -27.40 -23.36
CA TRP A 8 39.50 -27.38 -22.07
C TRP A 8 39.70 -25.99 -21.44
N GLN A 9 39.61 -24.91 -22.21
CA GLN A 9 39.72 -23.53 -21.68
C GLN A 9 38.39 -22.95 -21.18
N VAL A 10 37.24 -23.46 -21.66
CA VAL A 10 35.92 -22.99 -21.23
C VAL A 10 35.47 -23.63 -19.90
N MET A 11 35.92 -24.86 -19.62
CA MET A 11 35.59 -25.55 -18.36
C MET A 11 36.38 -25.02 -17.15
N ILE A 12 37.61 -24.51 -17.34
CA ILE A 12 38.41 -23.96 -16.24
C ILE A 12 37.92 -22.56 -15.84
N SER A 13 37.45 -21.74 -16.79
CA SER A 13 36.83 -20.44 -16.48
C SER A 13 35.46 -20.57 -15.82
N LEU A 14 34.66 -21.59 -16.15
CA LEU A 14 33.38 -21.84 -15.48
C LEU A 14 33.53 -22.39 -14.06
N VAL A 15 34.55 -23.21 -13.76
CA VAL A 15 34.79 -23.69 -12.39
C VAL A 15 35.43 -22.62 -11.50
N LEU A 16 36.28 -21.74 -12.04
CA LEU A 16 36.83 -20.59 -11.27
C LEU A 16 35.79 -19.48 -11.03
N THR A 17 34.85 -19.26 -11.95
CA THR A 17 33.76 -18.29 -11.74
C THR A 17 32.66 -18.84 -10.81
N PHE A 18 32.44 -20.16 -10.79
CA PHE A 18 31.52 -20.81 -9.84
C PHE A 18 32.12 -20.92 -8.42
N CYS A 19 33.44 -21.10 -8.28
CA CYS A 19 34.11 -21.07 -6.98
C CYS A 19 34.30 -19.64 -6.40
N LEU A 20 34.35 -18.60 -7.23
CA LEU A 20 34.38 -17.20 -6.78
C LEU A 20 32.99 -16.68 -6.34
N TRP A 21 31.90 -17.33 -6.77
CA TRP A 21 30.54 -16.98 -6.33
C TRP A 21 30.11 -17.70 -5.04
N LEU A 22 30.71 -18.86 -4.74
CA LEU A 22 30.47 -19.60 -3.48
C LEU A 22 31.52 -19.32 -2.39
N GLY A 23 32.65 -18.68 -2.73
CA GLY A 23 33.76 -18.43 -1.80
C GLY A 23 33.75 -17.09 -1.05
N ASN A 24 32.88 -16.13 -1.40
CA ASN A 24 32.87 -14.79 -0.79
C ASN A 24 31.80 -14.56 0.29
N TRP A 25 31.07 -15.60 0.70
CA TRP A 25 30.15 -15.55 1.84
C TRP A 25 30.67 -16.27 3.09
N THR A 26 31.89 -16.80 3.05
CA THR A 26 32.44 -17.63 4.15
C THR A 26 33.61 -17.01 4.91
N VAL A 27 34.03 -15.78 4.61
CA VAL A 27 34.97 -15.02 5.49
C VAL A 27 34.65 -13.52 5.48
N MET A 28 33.39 -13.14 5.65
CA MET A 28 33.13 -11.93 6.45
C MET A 28 32.96 -12.45 7.88
N GLY A 29 33.88 -12.12 8.78
CA GLY A 29 33.69 -12.42 10.20
C GLY A 29 32.31 -11.92 10.64
N GLU A 30 31.68 -12.61 11.59
CA GLU A 30 30.39 -12.14 12.10
C GLU A 30 30.52 -10.65 12.47
N PRO A 31 29.61 -9.78 11.97
CA PRO A 31 29.71 -8.36 12.25
C PRO A 31 29.77 -8.16 13.76
N SER A 32 30.74 -7.34 14.20
CA SER A 32 30.93 -7.01 15.61
C SER A 32 29.60 -6.61 16.26
N PRO A 33 29.36 -7.00 17.52
CA PRO A 33 28.14 -6.62 18.23
C PRO A 33 27.92 -5.10 18.19
N LYS A 34 26.66 -4.67 18.24
CA LYS A 34 26.30 -3.26 18.24
C LYS A 34 27.07 -2.50 19.33
N SER A 35 27.71 -1.40 18.96
CA SER A 35 28.55 -0.58 19.84
C SER A 35 27.81 0.64 20.41
N ARG A 36 26.89 1.20 19.63
CA ARG A 36 26.13 2.43 19.93
C ARG A 36 24.80 2.49 19.17
N SER A 37 23.89 3.38 19.57
CA SER A 37 22.71 3.72 18.75
C SER A 37 23.10 4.34 17.40
N ALA A 38 22.42 3.92 16.33
CA ALA A 38 22.61 4.39 14.96
C ALA A 38 21.65 5.54 14.61
N PHE A 39 20.38 5.43 14.99
CA PHE A 39 19.30 6.35 14.59
C PHE A 39 18.97 7.41 15.66
N PHE A 40 19.38 7.19 16.92
CA PHE A 40 19.03 8.04 18.07
C PHE A 40 20.29 8.53 18.82
N HIS A 41 21.22 9.15 18.09
CA HIS A 41 22.46 9.70 18.65
C HIS A 41 22.22 10.88 19.61
N ALA A 42 23.21 11.16 20.47
CA ALA A 42 23.09 12.11 21.57
C ALA A 42 22.65 13.53 21.17
N SER A 43 23.16 14.07 20.04
CA SER A 43 22.79 15.41 19.57
C SER A 43 21.33 15.49 19.10
N LEU A 44 20.78 14.42 18.48
CA LEU A 44 19.38 14.35 18.10
C LEU A 44 18.47 14.33 19.34
N LEU A 45 18.84 13.55 20.36
CA LEU A 45 18.09 13.48 21.62
C LEU A 45 18.19 14.79 22.43
N GLN A 46 19.32 15.48 22.36
CA GLN A 46 19.46 16.81 22.95
C GLN A 46 18.47 17.80 22.32
N ARG A 47 18.33 17.77 20.99
CA ARG A 47 17.38 18.61 20.26
C ARG A 47 15.94 18.31 20.62
N LEU A 48 15.57 17.03 20.71
CA LEU A 48 14.26 16.60 21.20
C LEU A 48 13.94 17.20 22.58
N ARG A 49 14.88 17.10 23.53
CA ARG A 49 14.72 17.65 24.89
C ARG A 49 14.61 19.17 24.90
N GLN A 50 15.41 19.86 24.07
CA GLN A 50 15.33 21.31 23.90
C GLN A 50 13.95 21.73 23.36
N ASN A 51 13.43 21.02 22.36
CA ASN A 51 12.12 21.30 21.80
C ASN A 51 11.00 21.07 22.83
N ILE A 52 11.05 19.97 23.60
CA ILE A 52 10.11 19.70 24.69
C ILE A 52 10.15 20.80 25.77
N ALA A 53 11.34 21.31 26.09
CA ALA A 53 11.50 22.37 27.08
C ALA A 53 11.02 23.75 26.57
N ARG A 54 11.19 24.01 25.27
CA ARG A 54 10.90 25.32 24.65
C ARG A 54 9.46 25.47 24.17
N TYR A 55 8.83 24.40 23.67
CA TYR A 55 7.55 24.49 22.97
C TYR A 55 6.43 23.71 23.66
N ASP A 56 5.29 24.38 23.85
CA ASP A 56 4.10 23.76 24.45
C ASP A 56 3.56 22.59 23.62
N TRP A 57 3.58 22.67 22.29
CA TRP A 57 3.14 21.59 21.42
C TRP A 57 4.02 20.33 21.58
N ALA A 58 5.33 20.51 21.75
CA ALA A 58 6.27 19.42 21.94
C ALA A 58 6.09 18.79 23.34
N LYS A 59 5.91 19.63 24.37
CA LYS A 59 5.58 19.21 25.73
C LYS A 59 4.29 18.41 25.79
N GLN A 60 3.22 18.88 25.15
CA GLN A 60 1.94 18.18 25.10
C GLN A 60 2.06 16.83 24.38
N THR A 61 2.81 16.78 23.28
CA THR A 61 3.09 15.54 22.56
C THR A 61 3.85 14.54 23.44
N ALA A 62 4.91 14.98 24.12
CA ALA A 62 5.67 14.16 25.06
C ALA A 62 4.80 13.64 26.22
N GLN A 63 3.96 14.49 26.80
CA GLN A 63 3.01 14.09 27.84
C GLN A 63 2.03 13.01 27.35
N ARG A 64 1.54 13.14 26.12
CA ARG A 64 0.63 12.15 25.56
C ARG A 64 1.33 10.81 25.29
N ILE A 65 2.57 10.83 24.79
CA ILE A 65 3.40 9.62 24.64
C ILE A 65 3.57 8.89 25.97
N VAL A 66 3.83 9.64 27.05
CA VAL A 66 3.94 9.05 28.40
C VAL A 66 2.60 8.44 28.84
N GLN A 67 1.48 9.15 28.64
CA GLN A 67 0.15 8.63 28.96
C GLN A 67 -0.18 7.36 28.18
N ASP A 68 0.21 7.27 26.90
CA ASP A 68 -0.03 6.09 26.09
C ASP A 68 0.81 4.89 26.58
N ALA A 69 1.98 5.14 27.18
CA ALA A 69 2.82 4.09 27.77
C ALA A 69 2.36 3.61 29.16
N GLU A 70 1.46 4.35 29.84
CA GLU A 70 1.07 4.09 31.23
C GLU A 70 0.56 2.66 31.49
N PHE A 71 -0.20 2.11 30.55
CA PHE A 71 -0.74 0.75 30.66
C PHE A 71 0.38 -0.27 30.89
N TRP A 72 1.41 -0.25 30.04
CA TRP A 72 2.58 -1.13 30.16
C TRP A 72 3.51 -0.72 31.30
N ARG A 73 3.59 0.58 31.62
CA ARG A 73 4.42 1.07 32.73
C ARG A 73 3.96 0.53 34.08
N ARG A 74 2.65 0.31 34.25
CA ARG A 74 2.02 -0.24 35.47
C ARG A 74 2.09 -1.75 35.57
N MET A 75 2.21 -2.46 34.45
CA MET A 75 2.42 -3.90 34.47
C MET A 75 3.72 -4.24 35.22
N SER A 76 3.67 -5.32 35.98
CA SER A 76 4.87 -5.97 36.51
C SER A 76 5.75 -6.47 35.37
N ASP A 77 7.03 -6.66 35.66
CA ASP A 77 7.98 -7.21 34.67
C ASP A 77 7.60 -8.64 34.25
N ASP A 78 6.99 -9.41 35.16
CA ASP A 78 6.42 -10.74 34.89
C ASP A 78 5.25 -10.70 33.91
N GLU A 79 4.32 -9.76 34.08
CA GLU A 79 3.19 -9.58 33.16
C GLU A 79 3.66 -9.18 31.76
N LEU A 80 4.61 -8.24 31.67
CA LEU A 80 5.20 -7.82 30.40
C LEU A 80 5.88 -9.00 29.68
N TRP A 81 6.74 -9.72 30.39
CA TRP A 81 7.42 -10.89 29.84
C TRP A 81 6.42 -11.95 29.35
N SER A 82 5.27 -12.08 30.01
CA SER A 82 4.24 -13.07 29.67
C SER A 82 3.33 -12.65 28.50
N LEU A 83 3.43 -11.43 27.96
CA LEU A 83 2.61 -10.97 26.83
C LEU A 83 2.96 -11.68 25.52
N MET A 84 4.21 -12.11 25.33
CA MET A 84 4.60 -12.78 24.10
C MET A 84 4.15 -14.25 24.10
N PHE A 85 3.67 -14.73 22.94
CA PHE A 85 3.12 -16.07 22.76
C PHE A 85 3.94 -16.87 21.75
N GLY A 86 3.72 -18.20 21.70
CA GLY A 86 4.37 -19.11 20.75
C GLY A 86 3.52 -19.42 19.50
N PRO A 87 4.13 -19.97 18.44
CA PRO A 87 3.46 -20.27 17.16
C PRO A 87 2.59 -21.55 17.20
N THR A 88 1.85 -21.80 18.28
CA THR A 88 1.15 -23.08 18.51
C THR A 88 -0.35 -23.05 18.19
N ILE A 89 -0.91 -21.87 17.93
CA ILE A 89 -2.28 -21.67 17.47
C ILE A 89 -2.24 -21.21 16.01
N THR A 90 -3.10 -21.77 15.16
CA THR A 90 -3.22 -21.33 13.76
C THR A 90 -3.70 -19.88 13.71
N ARG A 91 -2.82 -18.98 13.28
CA ARG A 91 -3.16 -17.57 13.13
C ARG A 91 -3.97 -17.36 11.86
N SER A 92 -4.78 -16.32 11.85
CA SER A 92 -5.64 -16.01 10.72
C SER A 92 -5.66 -14.52 10.44
N TRP A 93 -5.44 -14.15 9.18
CA TRP A 93 -5.49 -12.75 8.77
C TRP A 93 -6.90 -12.15 8.88
N HIS A 94 -7.94 -12.98 8.87
CA HIS A 94 -9.33 -12.55 9.02
C HIS A 94 -10.07 -13.45 9.99
N VAL A 95 -11.08 -12.92 10.68
CA VAL A 95 -12.03 -13.79 11.39
C VAL A 95 -12.78 -14.67 10.39
N TRP A 96 -13.30 -14.03 9.34
CA TRP A 96 -13.84 -14.64 8.12
C TRP A 96 -13.91 -13.55 7.04
N SER A 97 -13.17 -13.72 5.93
CA SER A 97 -12.92 -12.66 4.93
C SER A 97 -14.18 -12.07 4.29
N ASN A 98 -15.14 -12.89 3.88
CA ASN A 98 -16.43 -12.45 3.32
C ASN A 98 -17.60 -12.80 4.25
N GLY A 99 -17.33 -12.82 5.55
CA GLY A 99 -18.22 -13.37 6.56
C GLY A 99 -19.29 -12.44 7.11
N TYR A 100 -19.98 -12.93 8.12
CA TYR A 100 -21.01 -12.23 8.87
C TYR A 100 -20.91 -12.50 10.37
N CYS A 101 -21.61 -11.71 11.20
CA CYS A 101 -21.69 -11.96 12.64
C CYS A 101 -22.55 -13.21 12.94
N PRO A 102 -22.09 -14.21 13.71
CA PRO A 102 -22.89 -15.42 13.96
C PRO A 102 -24.17 -15.14 14.74
N ALA A 103 -24.22 -14.07 15.56
CA ALA A 103 -25.41 -13.70 16.34
C ALA A 103 -26.46 -12.88 15.56
N ARG A 104 -26.04 -11.93 14.71
CA ARG A 104 -26.96 -11.03 13.97
C ARG A 104 -27.11 -11.36 12.50
N LYS A 105 -26.27 -12.23 11.95
CA LYS A 105 -26.19 -12.60 10.53
C LYS A 105 -26.01 -11.41 9.56
N LYS A 106 -25.55 -10.25 10.07
CA LYS A 106 -25.16 -9.09 9.25
C LYS A 106 -23.73 -9.23 8.74
N PRO A 107 -23.42 -8.84 7.48
CA PRO A 107 -22.07 -8.90 6.91
C PRO A 107 -21.04 -8.17 7.78
N VAL A 108 -19.90 -8.82 7.98
CA VAL A 108 -18.68 -8.28 8.61
C VAL A 108 -17.49 -8.79 7.79
N PRO A 109 -17.29 -8.25 6.58
CA PRO A 109 -16.18 -8.65 5.72
C PRO A 109 -14.83 -8.23 6.32
N MET A 110 -13.74 -8.51 5.60
CA MET A 110 -12.35 -8.22 5.96
C MET A 110 -12.18 -6.94 6.78
N TYR A 111 -11.31 -7.00 7.78
CA TYR A 111 -10.92 -5.87 8.65
C TYR A 111 -12.05 -5.20 9.48
N ASN A 112 -13.32 -5.59 9.33
CA ASN A 112 -14.43 -4.91 10.01
C ASN A 112 -14.68 -5.36 11.46
N TRP A 113 -14.09 -6.47 11.90
CA TRP A 113 -14.12 -6.88 13.30
C TRP A 113 -13.28 -5.92 14.16
N ARG A 114 -13.85 -5.45 15.28
CA ARG A 114 -13.17 -4.50 16.17
C ARG A 114 -12.37 -5.26 17.23
N ILE A 115 -11.13 -4.84 17.48
CA ILE A 115 -10.25 -5.47 18.47
C ILE A 115 -9.66 -4.36 19.34
N ASP A 116 -9.86 -4.49 20.65
CA ASP A 116 -9.32 -3.60 21.69
C ASP A 116 -8.76 -4.50 22.80
N ALA A 117 -7.51 -4.90 22.64
CA ALA A 117 -6.86 -5.89 23.48
C ALA A 117 -6.51 -5.35 24.88
N LEU A 118 -6.40 -4.03 25.04
CA LEU A 118 -6.18 -3.39 26.33
C LEU A 118 -7.43 -3.50 27.20
N ARG A 119 -8.62 -3.36 26.61
CA ARG A 119 -9.89 -3.43 27.33
C ARG A 119 -10.50 -4.83 27.37
N TYR A 120 -10.39 -5.59 26.29
CA TYR A 120 -11.03 -6.89 26.12
C TYR A 120 -10.00 -7.94 25.67
N PRO A 121 -9.13 -8.40 26.59
CA PRO A 121 -8.13 -9.39 26.26
C PRO A 121 -8.79 -10.68 25.76
N TRP A 122 -8.20 -11.26 24.72
CA TRP A 122 -8.67 -12.47 24.03
C TRP A 122 -10.05 -12.37 23.39
N LYS A 123 -10.53 -11.16 23.07
CA LYS A 123 -11.83 -10.94 22.43
C LYS A 123 -11.75 -10.09 21.17
N VAL A 124 -12.62 -10.39 20.22
CA VAL A 124 -13.00 -9.54 19.09
C VAL A 124 -14.46 -9.11 19.25
N GLN A 125 -14.81 -7.94 18.75
CA GLN A 125 -16.14 -7.35 18.89
C GLN A 125 -16.83 -7.18 17.52
N CYS A 126 -18.09 -7.62 17.44
CA CYS A 126 -18.91 -7.36 16.27
C CYS A 126 -19.24 -5.85 16.15
N PRO A 127 -19.02 -5.20 14.99
CA PRO A 127 -19.30 -3.77 14.84
C PRO A 127 -20.80 -3.45 14.92
N HIS A 128 -21.69 -4.41 14.63
CA HIS A 128 -23.13 -4.23 14.57
C HIS A 128 -23.84 -4.41 15.91
N CYS A 129 -23.60 -5.53 16.61
CA CYS A 129 -24.28 -5.82 17.89
C CYS A 129 -23.42 -5.63 19.14
N LYS A 130 -22.13 -5.28 18.98
CA LYS A 130 -21.17 -5.10 20.08
C LYS A 130 -20.89 -6.35 20.92
N LYS A 131 -21.46 -7.52 20.58
CA LYS A 131 -21.16 -8.79 21.23
C LYS A 131 -19.68 -9.16 21.03
N LEU A 132 -19.08 -9.67 22.11
CA LEU A 132 -17.70 -10.14 22.15
C LEU A 132 -17.64 -11.63 21.80
N PHE A 133 -16.61 -11.99 21.06
CA PHE A 133 -16.28 -13.36 20.69
C PHE A 133 -14.79 -13.63 20.91
N PRO A 134 -14.40 -14.87 21.24
CA PRO A 134 -15.29 -15.99 21.49
C PRO A 134 -16.06 -15.82 22.80
N THR A 135 -17.07 -16.65 23.03
CA THR A 135 -17.96 -16.56 24.20
C THR A 135 -17.38 -17.25 25.44
N ASN A 136 -16.41 -18.15 25.29
CA ASN A 136 -15.68 -18.78 26.40
C ASN A 136 -14.60 -17.87 26.99
N ASP A 137 -14.18 -18.15 28.23
CA ASP A 137 -12.96 -17.56 28.81
C ASP A 137 -11.71 -18.19 28.19
N PHE A 138 -11.31 -17.67 27.04
CA PHE A 138 -10.13 -18.15 26.34
C PHE A 138 -8.84 -17.89 27.12
N ALA A 139 -8.78 -16.86 27.97
CA ALA A 139 -7.58 -16.58 28.76
C ALA A 139 -7.33 -17.67 29.80
N ALA A 140 -8.38 -18.15 30.47
CA ALA A 140 -8.29 -19.29 31.38
C ALA A 140 -7.90 -20.57 30.64
N PHE A 141 -8.55 -20.84 29.50
CA PHE A 141 -8.22 -21.98 28.64
C PHE A 141 -6.75 -21.96 28.20
N TYR A 142 -6.26 -20.82 27.73
CA TYR A 142 -4.86 -20.64 27.32
C TYR A 142 -3.89 -20.90 28.47
N ARG A 143 -4.13 -20.32 29.66
CA ARG A 143 -3.24 -20.53 30.83
C ARG A 143 -3.16 -21.99 31.26
N SER A 144 -4.26 -22.73 31.16
CA SER A 144 -4.29 -24.15 31.53
C SER A 144 -3.39 -25.04 30.66
N GLY A 145 -3.05 -24.59 29.44
CA GLY A 145 -2.22 -25.34 28.51
C GLY A 145 -0.75 -24.92 28.45
N LEU A 146 -0.28 -24.02 29.32
CA LEU A 146 1.13 -23.61 29.33
C LEU A 146 2.05 -24.74 29.79
N ASP A 147 3.13 -24.96 29.04
CA ASP A 147 4.18 -25.93 29.37
C ASP A 147 5.26 -25.34 30.32
N GLU A 148 6.27 -26.14 30.64
CA GLU A 148 7.39 -25.75 31.50
C GLU A 148 8.23 -24.59 30.94
N ARG A 149 8.11 -24.29 29.64
CA ARG A 149 8.79 -23.19 28.94
C ARG A 149 7.90 -21.95 28.81
N GLY A 150 6.68 -22.01 29.33
CA GLY A 150 5.68 -20.94 29.22
C GLY A 150 5.10 -20.83 27.80
N ILE A 151 5.10 -21.91 27.03
CA ILE A 151 4.51 -21.98 25.69
C ILE A 151 3.22 -22.78 25.75
N PHE A 152 2.17 -22.27 25.10
CA PHE A 152 0.88 -22.93 25.07
C PHE A 152 0.90 -24.17 24.20
N ASP A 153 0.47 -25.31 24.75
CA ASP A 153 0.19 -26.53 24.02
C ASP A 153 -1.32 -26.84 24.10
N PRO A 154 -2.06 -26.78 22.96
CA PRO A 154 -3.48 -27.09 22.93
C PRO A 154 -3.83 -28.47 23.48
N LYS A 155 -2.91 -29.45 23.44
CA LYS A 155 -3.14 -30.81 23.94
C LYS A 155 -3.14 -30.88 25.47
N ARG A 156 -2.51 -29.92 26.14
CA ARG A 156 -2.44 -29.81 27.60
C ARG A 156 -3.58 -28.99 28.18
N ALA A 157 -4.25 -28.19 27.36
CA ALA A 157 -5.28 -27.26 27.80
C ALA A 157 -6.53 -27.97 28.30
N ASP A 158 -7.10 -27.46 29.40
CA ASP A 158 -8.30 -27.98 30.03
C ASP A 158 -9.54 -27.70 29.18
N ARG A 159 -9.95 -28.72 28.41
CA ARG A 159 -11.12 -28.62 27.51
C ARG A 159 -12.45 -28.44 28.27
N SER A 160 -12.49 -28.63 29.58
CA SER A 160 -13.70 -28.34 30.38
C SER A 160 -14.03 -26.84 30.39
N LEU A 161 -13.07 -25.97 30.08
CA LEU A 161 -13.25 -24.51 29.96
C LEU A 161 -13.85 -24.06 28.62
N LEU A 162 -14.12 -24.98 27.69
CA LEU A 162 -14.67 -24.68 26.35
C LEU A 162 -16.19 -24.64 26.35
N PHE A 163 -16.75 -23.64 27.02
CA PHE A 163 -18.18 -23.35 27.03
C PHE A 163 -18.45 -21.84 27.02
N ASN A 164 -19.63 -21.45 26.53
CA ASN A 164 -20.09 -20.08 26.54
C ASN A 164 -20.29 -19.62 27.99
N ALA A 165 -19.51 -18.63 28.44
CA ALA A 165 -19.51 -18.21 29.84
C ALA A 165 -20.86 -17.67 30.32
N ASP A 166 -21.69 -17.15 29.42
CA ASP A 166 -23.06 -16.67 29.73
C ASP A 166 -24.08 -17.83 29.81
N HIS A 167 -23.71 -19.04 29.34
CA HIS A 167 -24.56 -20.24 29.27
C HIS A 167 -23.78 -21.48 29.74
N PRO A 168 -23.42 -21.55 31.04
CA PRO A 168 -22.54 -22.60 31.57
C PRO A 168 -23.18 -24.00 31.63
N ASP A 169 -24.51 -24.08 31.67
CA ASP A 169 -25.25 -25.36 31.71
C ASP A 169 -25.01 -26.16 30.42
N PRO A 170 -24.48 -27.40 30.49
CA PRO A 170 -24.30 -28.25 29.32
C PRO A 170 -25.57 -28.57 28.54
N SER A 171 -26.74 -28.42 29.15
CA SER A 171 -28.05 -28.63 28.52
C SER A 171 -28.59 -27.39 27.79
N ASP A 172 -28.00 -26.21 28.01
CA ASP A 172 -28.39 -25.00 27.29
C ASP A 172 -27.98 -25.10 25.80
N PRO A 173 -28.89 -24.87 24.83
CA PRO A 173 -28.55 -24.93 23.41
C PRO A 173 -27.45 -23.92 22.99
N LEU A 174 -27.23 -22.86 23.76
CA LEU A 174 -26.19 -21.85 23.54
C LEU A 174 -24.87 -22.17 24.24
N HIS A 175 -24.77 -23.30 24.95
CA HIS A 175 -23.57 -23.72 25.68
C HIS A 175 -22.30 -23.76 24.81
N LYS A 176 -22.43 -24.12 23.53
CA LYS A 176 -21.30 -24.13 22.56
C LYS A 176 -21.31 -22.95 21.58
N PHE A 177 -22.30 -22.07 21.65
CA PHE A 177 -22.43 -20.95 20.71
C PHE A 177 -21.26 -19.98 20.86
N GLY A 178 -20.52 -19.75 19.78
CA GLY A 178 -19.41 -18.79 19.72
C GLY A 178 -18.15 -19.21 20.49
N VAL A 179 -18.05 -20.47 20.94
CA VAL A 179 -16.89 -21.01 21.65
C VAL A 179 -15.75 -21.27 20.66
N ASP A 180 -14.55 -20.83 21.01
CA ASP A 180 -13.33 -20.99 20.20
C ASP A 180 -12.24 -21.63 21.08
N ASP A 181 -11.62 -22.70 20.57
CA ASP A 181 -10.54 -23.43 21.24
C ASP A 181 -9.15 -23.10 20.67
N GLY A 182 -9.06 -22.02 19.87
CA GLY A 182 -7.87 -21.56 19.16
C GLY A 182 -7.99 -21.76 17.66
N GLU A 183 -8.82 -22.72 17.22
CA GLU A 183 -9.02 -23.04 15.81
C GLU A 183 -10.29 -22.44 15.19
N GLY A 184 -11.02 -21.64 15.95
CA GLY A 184 -12.23 -20.95 15.50
C GLY A 184 -13.52 -21.67 15.90
N TYR A 185 -14.58 -20.87 16.07
CA TYR A 185 -15.95 -21.36 16.25
C TYR A 185 -16.49 -21.92 14.94
N VAL A 186 -17.19 -23.06 14.98
CA VAL A 186 -17.74 -23.74 13.80
C VAL A 186 -19.26 -23.88 13.90
N GLU A 187 -19.96 -23.54 12.82
CA GLU A 187 -21.41 -23.78 12.65
C GLU A 187 -21.63 -24.27 11.21
N GLY A 188 -21.97 -25.56 11.05
CA GLY A 188 -22.07 -26.19 9.73
C GLY A 188 -20.73 -26.19 8.99
N ASP A 189 -20.72 -25.65 7.76
CA ASP A 189 -19.52 -25.50 6.93
C ASP A 189 -18.77 -24.17 7.19
N LYS A 190 -19.25 -23.34 8.12
CA LYS A 190 -18.69 -22.02 8.41
C LYS A 190 -17.77 -22.07 9.64
N ARG A 191 -16.69 -21.28 9.58
CA ARG A 191 -15.71 -21.16 10.66
C ARG A 191 -15.36 -19.69 10.90
N TRP A 192 -15.42 -19.24 12.15
CA TRP A 192 -15.00 -17.92 12.59
C TRP A 192 -13.73 -18.05 13.43
N ARG A 193 -12.60 -17.58 12.91
CA ARG A 193 -11.30 -17.66 13.57
C ARG A 193 -11.07 -16.45 14.48
N PHE A 194 -11.86 -16.33 15.55
CA PHE A 194 -11.79 -15.19 16.46
C PHE A 194 -10.42 -15.08 17.12
N ILE A 195 -9.92 -16.17 17.70
CA ILE A 195 -8.61 -16.18 18.36
C ILE A 195 -7.46 -16.06 17.34
N GLY A 196 -7.55 -16.75 16.21
CA GLY A 196 -6.53 -16.66 15.15
C GLY A 196 -6.29 -15.23 14.67
N ALA A 197 -7.36 -14.42 14.53
CA ALA A 197 -7.26 -13.01 14.20
C ALA A 197 -6.82 -12.14 15.40
N TYR A 198 -7.34 -12.42 16.60
CA TYR A 198 -6.95 -11.71 17.82
C TYR A 198 -5.45 -11.80 18.10
N LEU A 199 -4.83 -12.96 17.86
CA LEU A 199 -3.38 -13.13 18.07
C LEU A 199 -2.54 -12.17 17.22
N ILE A 200 -2.97 -11.88 15.98
CA ILE A 200 -2.26 -10.93 15.11
C ILE A 200 -2.56 -9.48 15.54
N TYR A 201 -3.84 -9.10 15.60
CA TYR A 201 -4.21 -7.70 15.75
C TYR A 201 -4.24 -7.22 17.20
N GLY A 202 -4.67 -8.06 18.12
CA GLY A 202 -4.75 -7.76 19.54
C GLY A 202 -3.45 -8.09 20.28
N GLN A 203 -3.08 -9.37 20.30
CA GLN A 203 -1.93 -9.82 21.09
C GLN A 203 -0.61 -9.27 20.53
N TRP A 204 -0.33 -9.50 19.25
CA TRP A 204 0.91 -9.04 18.64
C TRP A 204 0.94 -7.52 18.43
N LYS A 205 0.06 -6.99 17.57
CA LYS A 205 0.15 -5.58 17.17
C LYS A 205 -0.16 -4.59 18.29
N GLN A 206 -1.22 -4.81 19.07
CA GLN A 206 -1.60 -3.87 20.13
C GLN A 206 -0.78 -4.09 21.40
N LEU A 207 -0.70 -5.31 21.95
CA LEU A 207 -0.08 -5.53 23.27
C LEU A 207 1.45 -5.65 23.21
N VAL A 208 2.00 -6.48 22.32
CA VAL A 208 3.46 -6.73 22.27
C VAL A 208 4.19 -5.61 21.53
N LEU A 209 3.91 -5.43 20.23
CA LEU A 209 4.56 -4.43 19.40
C LEU A 209 4.20 -3.00 19.85
N GLY A 210 2.93 -2.77 20.21
CA GLY A 210 2.48 -1.51 20.79
C GLY A 210 3.15 -1.20 22.12
N GLY A 211 3.38 -2.21 22.98
CA GLY A 211 4.12 -2.04 24.22
C GLY A 211 5.57 -1.64 23.99
N ILE A 212 6.29 -2.36 23.11
CA ILE A 212 7.67 -2.05 22.73
C ILE A 212 7.77 -0.61 22.19
N LYS A 213 6.89 -0.25 21.25
CA LYS A 213 6.87 1.08 20.63
C LYS A 213 6.63 2.20 21.65
N ASN A 214 5.57 2.09 22.47
CA ASN A 214 5.18 3.16 23.39
C ASN A 214 6.16 3.30 24.56
N LEU A 215 6.68 2.20 25.11
CA LEU A 215 7.70 2.25 26.16
C LEU A 215 9.02 2.85 25.63
N ALA A 216 9.49 2.44 24.45
CA ALA A 216 10.68 3.03 23.84
C ALA A 216 10.50 4.55 23.57
N ALA A 217 9.34 4.95 23.05
CA ALA A 217 9.00 6.36 22.86
C ALA A 217 8.97 7.17 24.17
N ALA A 218 8.36 6.63 25.22
CA ALA A 218 8.33 7.26 26.54
C ALA A 218 9.74 7.44 27.12
N TYR A 219 10.63 6.46 26.93
CA TYR A 219 12.04 6.62 27.28
C TYR A 219 12.69 7.79 26.54
N LEU A 220 12.50 7.90 25.22
CA LEU A 220 13.12 8.97 24.42
C LEU A 220 12.74 10.38 24.91
N VAL A 221 11.47 10.59 25.28
CA VAL A 221 10.99 11.91 25.70
C VAL A 221 11.21 12.23 27.18
N THR A 222 11.40 11.22 28.04
CA THR A 222 11.57 11.42 29.50
C THR A 222 13.00 11.20 29.99
N GLY A 223 13.75 10.30 29.35
CA GLY A 223 15.02 9.77 29.85
C GLY A 223 14.88 8.78 31.02
N ASP A 224 13.66 8.44 31.47
CA ASP A 224 13.45 7.48 32.57
C ASP A 224 13.75 6.05 32.10
N LYS A 225 14.79 5.46 32.70
CA LYS A 225 15.31 4.13 32.36
C LYS A 225 14.31 3.01 32.60
N VAL A 226 13.30 3.20 33.45
CA VAL A 226 12.28 2.16 33.68
C VAL A 226 11.51 1.85 32.39
N TYR A 227 11.23 2.85 31.55
CA TYR A 227 10.61 2.63 30.25
C TYR A 227 11.51 1.80 29.33
N ALA A 228 12.81 2.13 29.26
CA ALA A 228 13.79 1.39 28.45
C ALA A 228 13.90 -0.07 28.92
N ARG A 229 13.98 -0.30 30.23
CA ARG A 229 14.02 -1.66 30.82
C ARG A 229 12.80 -2.48 30.43
N LYS A 230 11.60 -1.92 30.59
CA LYS A 230 10.34 -2.61 30.24
C LYS A 230 10.22 -2.90 28.76
N ALA A 231 10.67 -1.98 27.90
CA ALA A 231 10.76 -2.23 26.45
C ALA A 231 11.74 -3.37 26.15
N ALA A 232 12.89 -3.41 26.81
CA ALA A 232 13.89 -4.48 26.64
C ALA A 232 13.39 -5.86 27.12
N ILE A 233 12.59 -5.93 28.18
CA ILE A 233 11.95 -7.18 28.61
C ILE A 233 11.07 -7.77 27.49
N LEU A 234 10.27 -6.93 26.84
CA LEU A 234 9.45 -7.36 25.70
C LEU A 234 10.31 -7.73 24.49
N LEU A 235 11.30 -6.92 24.13
CA LEU A 235 12.20 -7.19 23.00
C LEU A 235 12.98 -8.50 23.19
N ASP A 236 13.53 -8.75 24.38
CA ASP A 236 14.25 -10.00 24.66
C ASP A 236 13.33 -11.22 24.55
N ARG A 237 12.11 -11.12 25.08
CA ARG A 237 11.15 -12.22 24.97
C ARG A 237 10.64 -12.42 23.54
N VAL A 238 10.47 -11.35 22.77
CA VAL A 238 10.21 -11.46 21.32
C VAL A 238 11.35 -12.21 20.67
N ALA A 239 12.60 -11.86 20.93
CA ALA A 239 13.76 -12.52 20.34
C ALA A 239 13.87 -14.02 20.66
N ASP A 240 13.38 -14.48 21.81
CA ASP A 240 13.32 -15.92 22.13
C ASP A 240 12.39 -16.73 21.19
N LEU A 241 11.32 -16.09 20.68
CA LEU A 241 10.21 -16.78 20.01
C LEU A 241 10.02 -16.37 18.55
N TYR A 242 10.41 -15.15 18.17
CA TYR A 242 10.24 -14.58 16.84
C TYR A 242 10.79 -15.48 15.72
N PRO A 243 12.00 -16.08 15.84
CA PRO A 243 12.54 -16.98 14.82
C PRO A 243 11.67 -18.22 14.54
N GLN A 244 10.86 -18.65 15.51
CA GLN A 244 10.00 -19.83 15.39
C GLN A 244 8.71 -19.53 14.59
N PHE A 245 8.35 -18.25 14.42
CA PHE A 245 7.21 -17.86 13.63
C PHE A 245 7.52 -17.92 12.13
N ASP A 246 6.62 -18.55 11.39
CA ASP A 246 6.59 -18.57 9.92
C ASP A 246 5.13 -18.55 9.46
N PHE A 247 4.66 -17.39 9.00
CA PHE A 247 3.28 -17.20 8.56
C PHE A 247 2.91 -18.15 7.40
N ARG A 248 3.88 -18.51 6.55
CA ARG A 248 3.68 -19.35 5.37
C ARG A 248 3.08 -20.70 5.72
N THR A 249 3.54 -21.29 6.81
CA THR A 249 3.20 -22.65 7.22
C THR A 249 2.21 -22.67 8.39
N GLN A 250 2.12 -21.58 9.15
CA GLN A 250 1.41 -21.55 10.43
C GLN A 250 0.15 -20.65 10.44
N ALA A 251 -0.20 -20.05 9.30
CA ALA A 251 -1.34 -19.13 9.21
C ALA A 251 -2.18 -19.29 7.93
N VAL A 252 -3.39 -18.72 7.96
CA VAL A 252 -4.35 -18.73 6.85
C VAL A 252 -4.78 -17.32 6.43
N VAL A 253 -5.09 -17.17 5.14
CA VAL A 253 -5.61 -15.94 4.50
C VAL A 253 -6.76 -16.35 3.58
N TYR A 254 -7.86 -15.59 3.59
CA TYR A 254 -9.10 -15.96 2.86
C TYR A 254 -9.52 -17.41 3.14
N GLU A 255 -9.47 -17.80 4.42
CA GLU A 255 -9.85 -19.12 4.94
C GLU A 255 -9.00 -20.29 4.37
N ARG A 256 -7.88 -20.01 3.71
CA ARG A 256 -7.00 -20.98 3.03
C ARG A 256 -5.53 -20.83 3.44
N HIS A 257 -4.77 -21.91 3.34
CA HIS A 257 -3.30 -21.86 3.40
C HIS A 257 -2.75 -21.46 2.03
N LEU A 258 -2.43 -20.18 1.86
CA LEU A 258 -1.92 -19.64 0.59
C LEU A 258 -0.38 -19.65 0.50
N GLY A 259 0.33 -20.13 1.53
CA GLY A 259 1.79 -20.05 1.58
C GLY A 259 2.32 -18.62 1.60
N SER A 260 1.53 -17.67 2.13
CA SER A 260 1.93 -16.27 2.23
C SER A 260 3.07 -16.10 3.22
N ASN A 261 4.09 -15.35 2.84
CA ASN A 261 5.25 -15.04 3.69
C ASN A 261 4.85 -14.28 4.98
N GLY A 262 5.76 -14.19 5.95
CA GLY A 262 5.61 -13.39 7.17
C GLY A 262 6.16 -14.04 8.44
N TYR A 263 6.21 -13.29 9.53
CA TYR A 263 6.50 -13.79 10.89
C TYR A 263 5.20 -14.01 11.67
N VAL A 264 4.90 -13.12 12.62
CA VAL A 264 3.69 -13.16 13.44
C VAL A 264 2.48 -12.78 12.59
N SER A 265 2.64 -11.72 11.79
CA SER A 265 1.69 -11.23 10.79
C SER A 265 2.13 -11.60 9.36
N ILE A 266 1.29 -11.24 8.39
CA ILE A 266 1.53 -11.49 6.96
C ILE A 266 2.64 -10.57 6.41
N TRP A 267 3.29 -11.03 5.34
CA TRP A 267 4.46 -10.47 4.65
C TRP A 267 4.57 -8.94 4.62
N HIS A 268 3.51 -8.23 4.23
CA HIS A 268 3.56 -6.79 4.10
C HIS A 268 3.69 -6.07 5.44
N ASP A 269 3.05 -6.60 6.49
CA ASP A 269 3.11 -6.02 7.84
C ASP A 269 4.34 -6.52 8.59
N ALA A 270 4.68 -7.81 8.48
CA ALA A 270 5.85 -8.39 9.13
C ALA A 270 7.15 -7.66 8.77
N CYS A 271 7.26 -7.17 7.52
CA CYS A 271 8.37 -6.32 7.09
C CYS A 271 8.47 -5.02 7.89
N GLU A 272 7.36 -4.31 8.06
CA GLU A 272 7.30 -3.01 8.76
C GLU A 272 7.45 -3.19 10.27
N GLU A 273 6.83 -4.23 10.84
CA GLU A 273 6.92 -4.61 12.24
C GLU A 273 8.36 -4.95 12.63
N THR A 274 9.08 -5.69 11.79
CA THR A 274 10.50 -6.02 12.00
C THR A 274 11.37 -4.76 11.97
N ARG A 275 11.10 -3.83 11.05
CA ARG A 275 11.81 -2.54 11.00
C ARG A 275 11.58 -1.71 12.28
N LEU A 276 10.36 -1.70 12.79
CA LEU A 276 10.02 -1.03 14.04
C LEU A 276 10.71 -1.67 15.26
N LEU A 277 10.78 -3.00 15.33
CA LEU A 277 11.52 -3.70 16.39
C LEU A 277 13.00 -3.29 16.39
N ALA A 278 13.62 -3.17 15.21
CA ALA A 278 15.00 -2.72 15.10
C ALA A 278 15.20 -1.27 15.55
N LEU A 279 14.32 -0.35 15.14
CA LEU A 279 14.38 1.06 15.53
C LEU A 279 14.14 1.27 17.03
N THR A 280 13.24 0.50 17.63
CA THR A 280 12.94 0.58 19.07
C THR A 280 14.07 -0.01 19.92
N TYR A 281 14.71 -1.10 19.48
CA TYR A 281 15.94 -1.60 20.09
C TYR A 281 17.06 -0.55 20.02
N ASP A 282 17.25 0.07 18.85
CA ASP A 282 18.24 1.12 18.66
C ASP A 282 18.00 2.32 19.60
N ALA A 283 16.74 2.73 19.78
CA ALA A 283 16.34 3.83 20.63
C ALA A 283 16.68 3.65 22.12
N ILE A 284 16.61 2.41 22.64
CA ILE A 284 16.82 2.12 24.07
C ILE A 284 18.23 1.59 24.39
N PHE A 285 19.03 1.25 23.37
CA PHE A 285 20.31 0.54 23.50
C PHE A 285 21.24 1.14 24.57
N GLU A 286 21.43 2.47 24.54
CA GLU A 286 22.34 3.15 25.48
C GLU A 286 21.87 3.10 26.95
N ALA A 287 20.56 2.98 27.20
CA ALA A 287 20.05 2.88 28.57
C ALA A 287 20.23 1.47 29.14
N ILE A 288 20.03 0.44 28.31
CA ILE A 288 19.91 -0.94 28.77
C ILE A 288 21.26 -1.64 28.95
N ARG A 289 22.32 -1.15 28.28
CA ARG A 289 23.69 -1.71 28.36
C ARG A 289 24.27 -1.82 29.76
N ASN A 290 23.83 -0.96 30.67
CA ASN A 290 24.32 -0.88 32.05
C ASN A 290 23.20 -1.12 33.07
N ASP A 291 22.09 -1.77 32.68
CA ASP A 291 20.95 -2.03 33.55
C ASP A 291 21.07 -3.40 34.24
N SER A 292 21.59 -3.40 35.47
CA SER A 292 21.77 -4.63 36.26
C SER A 292 20.44 -5.27 36.69
N GLU A 293 19.37 -4.49 36.84
CA GLU A 293 18.04 -5.03 37.20
C GLU A 293 17.44 -5.81 36.02
N LEU A 294 17.63 -5.31 34.79
CA LEU A 294 17.25 -6.04 33.58
C LEU A 294 17.93 -7.40 33.50
N VAL A 295 19.27 -7.42 33.67
CA VAL A 295 20.07 -8.65 33.64
C VAL A 295 19.59 -9.63 34.71
N ALA A 296 19.42 -9.15 35.95
CA ALA A 296 18.97 -10.00 37.05
C ALA A 296 17.57 -10.59 36.80
N PHE A 297 16.64 -9.82 36.24
CA PHE A 297 15.29 -10.29 35.91
C PHE A 297 15.31 -11.34 34.80
N LEU A 298 15.95 -11.05 33.67
CA LEU A 298 15.98 -11.95 32.51
C LEU A 298 16.77 -13.24 32.80
N HIS A 299 17.84 -13.17 33.58
CA HIS A 299 18.56 -14.36 34.05
C HIS A 299 17.66 -15.28 34.88
N ARG A 300 16.89 -14.73 35.82
CA ARG A 300 15.90 -15.53 36.59
C ARG A 300 14.86 -16.16 35.69
N LYS A 301 14.37 -15.45 34.67
CA LYS A 301 13.42 -16.00 33.70
C LYS A 301 14.02 -17.11 32.85
N ALA A 302 15.25 -16.95 32.39
CA ALA A 302 15.96 -17.98 31.64
C ALA A 302 16.11 -19.26 32.47
N MET A 303 16.46 -19.15 33.75
CA MET A 303 16.55 -20.30 34.66
C MET A 303 15.18 -20.93 34.93
N GLN A 304 14.17 -20.12 35.25
CA GLN A 304 12.81 -20.58 35.56
C GLN A 304 12.20 -21.38 34.40
N TYR A 305 12.35 -20.90 33.17
CA TYR A 305 11.73 -21.48 31.97
C TYR A 305 12.72 -22.31 31.12
N ARG A 306 13.92 -22.58 31.64
CA ARG A 306 14.99 -23.36 30.98
C ARG A 306 15.28 -22.90 29.55
N LEU A 307 15.42 -21.59 29.36
CA LEU A 307 15.69 -20.99 28.05
C LEU A 307 17.13 -21.29 27.60
N PRO A 308 17.39 -21.48 26.30
CA PRO A 308 18.73 -21.81 25.79
C PRO A 308 19.78 -20.72 26.09
N ASN A 309 19.38 -19.45 26.05
CA ASN A 309 20.24 -18.33 26.39
C ASN A 309 20.08 -18.01 27.89
N THR A 310 21.19 -18.05 28.63
CA THR A 310 21.21 -17.88 30.10
C THR A 310 20.91 -16.47 30.56
N LYS A 311 21.08 -15.45 29.69
CA LYS A 311 20.92 -14.02 30.01
C LYS A 311 21.75 -13.57 31.23
N ALA A 312 22.88 -14.23 31.50
CA ALA A 312 23.69 -13.97 32.69
C ALA A 312 24.42 -12.62 32.63
N THR A 313 24.62 -12.09 31.43
CA THR A 313 25.26 -10.80 31.17
C THR A 313 24.45 -9.96 30.19
N PHE A 314 24.72 -8.65 30.12
CA PHE A 314 24.15 -7.82 29.05
C PHE A 314 24.52 -8.33 27.66
N THR A 315 25.75 -8.83 27.46
CA THR A 315 26.19 -9.41 26.19
C THR A 315 25.31 -10.60 25.76
N ASP A 316 24.82 -11.40 26.72
CA ASP A 316 23.90 -12.50 26.42
C ASP A 316 22.52 -11.99 25.95
N ILE A 317 22.01 -10.92 26.55
CA ILE A 317 20.75 -10.26 26.16
C ILE A 317 20.90 -9.59 24.80
N GLN A 318 21.99 -8.84 24.61
CA GLN A 318 22.35 -8.20 23.35
C GLN A 318 22.41 -9.23 22.22
N ARG A 319 23.15 -10.32 22.41
CA ARG A 319 23.23 -11.42 21.44
C ARG A 319 21.85 -11.99 21.12
N ASN A 320 21.00 -12.20 22.13
CA ASN A 320 19.64 -12.71 21.90
C ASN A 320 18.83 -11.80 20.97
N ILE A 321 18.76 -10.52 21.31
CA ILE A 321 17.99 -9.53 20.55
C ILE A 321 18.54 -9.41 19.13
N GLU A 322 19.85 -9.25 18.98
CA GLU A 322 20.46 -9.10 17.65
C GLU A 322 20.30 -10.36 16.81
N ASP A 323 20.46 -11.56 17.38
CA ASP A 323 20.30 -12.80 16.63
C ASP A 323 18.85 -13.05 16.23
N GLY A 324 17.90 -12.86 17.16
CA GLY A 324 16.49 -13.19 16.95
C GLY A 324 15.68 -12.13 16.20
N ILE A 325 16.07 -10.85 16.25
CA ILE A 325 15.31 -9.73 15.67
C ILE A 325 16.05 -9.06 14.51
N LEU A 326 17.39 -9.15 14.42
CA LEU A 326 18.15 -8.51 13.34
C LEU A 326 18.76 -9.53 12.36
N ARG A 327 19.54 -10.50 12.86
CA ARG A 327 20.22 -11.50 12.02
C ARG A 327 19.26 -12.55 11.47
N ASP A 328 18.27 -12.99 12.24
CA ASP A 328 17.27 -13.97 11.77
C ASP A 328 16.50 -13.45 10.55
N PRO A 329 15.92 -12.21 10.54
CA PRO A 329 15.27 -11.69 9.33
C PRO A 329 16.21 -11.49 8.14
N LEU A 330 17.48 -11.14 8.37
CA LEU A 330 18.49 -11.04 7.30
C LEU A 330 18.81 -12.42 6.69
N ARG A 331 18.85 -13.48 7.51
CA ARG A 331 19.06 -14.87 7.06
C ARG A 331 17.79 -15.47 6.44
N ASN A 332 16.62 -15.04 6.89
CA ASN A 332 15.30 -15.55 6.49
C ASN A 332 14.48 -14.48 5.77
N GLU A 333 15.05 -13.87 4.71
CA GLU A 333 14.45 -12.72 4.02
C GLU A 333 12.99 -12.95 3.58
N HIS A 334 12.62 -14.19 3.23
CA HIS A 334 11.25 -14.53 2.88
C HIS A 334 10.24 -14.15 3.97
N LYS A 335 10.60 -14.13 5.25
CA LYS A 335 9.70 -13.75 6.36
C LYS A 335 9.46 -12.23 6.46
N ILE A 336 10.31 -11.42 5.84
CA ILE A 336 10.15 -9.95 5.74
C ILE A 336 9.93 -9.47 4.30
N HIS A 337 9.62 -10.37 3.37
CA HIS A 337 9.32 -10.00 2.00
C HIS A 337 8.14 -9.02 1.95
N SER A 338 8.31 -7.90 1.26
CA SER A 338 7.25 -6.93 0.98
C SER A 338 7.40 -6.29 -0.39
N ASN A 339 6.38 -5.51 -0.79
CA ASN A 339 6.36 -4.80 -2.06
C ASN A 339 7.60 -3.92 -2.14
N PHE A 340 8.30 -4.01 -3.26
CA PHE A 340 9.52 -3.26 -3.46
C PHE A 340 9.23 -1.73 -3.41
N PRO A 341 10.04 -0.91 -2.71
CA PRO A 341 11.33 -1.19 -2.07
C PRO A 341 11.28 -1.43 -0.54
N ARG A 342 10.16 -1.91 0.02
CA ARG A 342 10.00 -2.08 1.48
C ARG A 342 10.99 -3.11 2.08
N THR A 343 11.22 -4.26 1.45
CA THR A 343 12.19 -5.27 1.95
C THR A 343 13.61 -4.71 2.00
N PRO A 344 14.17 -4.14 0.92
CA PRO A 344 15.49 -3.49 0.98
C PRO A 344 15.58 -2.39 2.03
N PHE A 345 14.52 -1.59 2.20
CA PHE A 345 14.48 -0.56 3.23
C PHE A 345 14.59 -1.15 4.63
N THR A 346 13.82 -2.19 4.96
CA THR A 346 13.94 -2.89 6.24
C THR A 346 15.33 -3.48 6.43
N LYS A 347 15.90 -4.14 5.42
CA LYS A 347 17.26 -4.68 5.48
C LYS A 347 18.32 -3.59 5.74
N ALA A 348 18.21 -2.43 5.09
CA ALA A 348 19.11 -1.30 5.31
C ALA A 348 19.07 -0.81 6.77
N VAL A 349 17.88 -0.76 7.39
CA VAL A 349 17.74 -0.43 8.82
C VAL A 349 18.36 -1.51 9.70
N LEU A 350 18.11 -2.81 9.43
CA LEU A 350 18.71 -3.90 10.22
C LEU A 350 20.24 -3.85 10.19
N LEU A 351 20.83 -3.64 9.01
CA LEU A 351 22.28 -3.52 8.84
C LEU A 351 22.83 -2.29 9.57
N ALA A 352 22.18 -1.14 9.44
CA ALA A 352 22.59 0.09 10.14
C ALA A 352 22.50 -0.05 11.67
N VAL A 353 21.50 -0.76 12.20
CA VAL A 353 21.38 -1.02 13.64
C VAL A 353 22.46 -2.01 14.12
N LEU A 354 22.74 -3.07 13.36
CA LEU A 354 23.75 -4.08 13.70
C LEU A 354 25.17 -3.48 13.72
N SER A 355 25.52 -2.73 12.68
CA SER A 355 26.89 -2.23 12.46
C SER A 355 26.87 -0.71 12.23
N PRO A 356 26.60 0.11 13.27
CA PRO A 356 26.47 1.57 13.13
C PRO A 356 27.71 2.27 12.56
N ASP A 357 28.88 1.64 12.69
CA ASP A 357 30.16 2.19 12.26
C ASP A 357 30.54 1.78 10.82
N ASP A 358 29.88 0.75 10.26
CA ASP A 358 30.11 0.28 8.89
C ASP A 358 28.95 0.68 7.97
N LYS A 359 29.13 1.78 7.24
CA LYS A 359 28.11 2.34 6.35
C LYS A 359 28.12 1.72 4.95
N GLU A 360 29.17 0.99 4.56
CA GLU A 360 29.34 0.54 3.17
C GLU A 360 28.23 -0.42 2.71
N PRO A 361 27.86 -1.47 3.47
CA PRO A 361 26.78 -2.38 3.09
C PRO A 361 25.42 -1.67 2.96
N VAL A 362 25.18 -0.69 3.84
CA VAL A 362 23.94 0.10 3.86
C VAL A 362 23.88 0.99 2.61
N LEU A 363 24.93 1.78 2.34
CA LEU A 363 24.97 2.69 1.20
C LEU A 363 24.90 1.93 -0.14
N LYS A 364 25.55 0.76 -0.23
CA LYS A 364 25.45 -0.11 -1.40
C LYS A 364 24.00 -0.55 -1.64
N LEU A 365 23.33 -1.07 -0.62
CA LEU A 365 21.94 -1.52 -0.71
C LEU A 365 20.99 -0.36 -1.06
N LEU A 366 21.17 0.81 -0.44
CA LEU A 366 20.37 2.00 -0.73
C LEU A 366 20.58 2.47 -2.17
N SER A 367 21.83 2.47 -2.66
CA SER A 367 22.16 2.84 -4.05
C SER A 367 21.46 1.92 -5.06
N GLU A 368 21.62 0.60 -4.90
CA GLU A 368 20.97 -0.40 -5.78
C GLU A 368 19.44 -0.28 -5.73
N THR A 369 18.89 -0.02 -4.54
CA THR A 369 17.45 0.14 -4.34
C THR A 369 16.93 1.39 -5.03
N LEU A 370 17.54 2.56 -4.80
CA LEU A 370 17.12 3.83 -5.38
C LEU A 370 17.28 3.83 -6.90
N GLN A 371 18.36 3.25 -7.42
CA GLN A 371 18.58 3.09 -8.87
C GLN A 371 17.42 2.35 -9.53
N ARG A 372 16.96 1.23 -8.93
CA ARG A 372 15.83 0.46 -9.45
C ARG A 372 14.50 1.15 -9.19
N ALA A 373 14.32 1.76 -8.02
CA ALA A 373 13.06 2.31 -7.58
C ALA A 373 12.65 3.59 -8.31
N THR A 374 13.57 4.20 -9.04
CA THR A 374 13.37 5.46 -9.77
C THR A 374 13.57 5.33 -11.28
N ALA A 375 13.79 4.10 -11.78
CA ALA A 375 14.21 3.84 -13.16
C ALA A 375 13.14 4.17 -14.23
N VAL A 376 11.86 4.15 -13.86
CA VAL A 376 10.71 4.29 -14.76
C VAL A 376 10.06 5.65 -14.51
N ASP A 377 10.50 6.67 -15.25
CA ASP A 377 10.03 8.06 -15.12
C ASP A 377 10.06 8.62 -13.68
N GLY A 378 11.06 8.20 -12.89
CA GLY A 378 11.20 8.57 -11.48
C GLY A 378 10.51 7.60 -10.51
N VAL A 379 9.80 6.56 -10.98
CA VAL A 379 9.14 5.57 -10.12
C VAL A 379 9.57 4.14 -10.47
N THR A 380 9.01 3.14 -9.77
CA THR A 380 9.38 1.71 -9.89
C THR A 380 8.89 1.08 -11.20
N GLY A 381 7.89 1.67 -11.85
CA GLY A 381 7.13 1.06 -12.93
C GLY A 381 5.98 0.16 -12.47
N GLU A 382 5.77 0.03 -11.15
CA GLU A 382 4.58 -0.61 -10.61
C GLU A 382 3.32 0.19 -11.00
N LYS A 383 2.24 -0.52 -11.32
CA LYS A 383 0.93 0.07 -11.64
C LYS A 383 0.15 0.35 -10.35
N GLY A 384 -1.09 0.81 -10.49
CA GLY A 384 -1.82 1.41 -9.38
C GLY A 384 -1.32 2.84 -9.14
N LEU A 385 -1.64 3.78 -10.05
CA LEU A 385 -1.09 5.14 -10.07
C LEU A 385 -1.18 5.84 -8.69
N ALA A 386 -2.37 5.91 -8.11
CA ALA A 386 -2.61 6.44 -6.77
C ALA A 386 -2.62 5.35 -5.67
N GLY A 387 -2.31 4.11 -6.04
CA GLY A 387 -2.23 2.92 -5.20
C GLY A 387 -0.78 2.48 -5.01
N TYR A 388 -0.40 1.32 -5.57
CA TYR A 388 0.91 0.71 -5.34
C TYR A 388 2.09 1.53 -5.87
N ALA A 389 1.96 2.22 -7.02
CA ALA A 389 2.98 3.16 -7.49
C ALA A 389 3.26 4.26 -6.44
N ALA A 390 2.21 4.85 -5.86
CA ALA A 390 2.33 5.82 -4.77
C ALA A 390 2.87 5.18 -3.48
N TYR A 391 2.53 3.92 -3.21
CA TYR A 391 3.00 3.17 -2.05
C TYR A 391 4.52 2.96 -2.09
N ALA A 392 5.07 2.70 -3.27
CA ALA A 392 6.51 2.63 -3.51
C ALA A 392 7.18 4.00 -3.34
N THR A 393 6.61 5.08 -3.91
CA THR A 393 7.13 6.44 -3.73
C THR A 393 7.16 6.87 -2.26
N ARG A 394 6.13 6.52 -1.48
CA ARG A 394 6.11 6.74 -0.01
C ARG A 394 7.25 6.00 0.69
N ALA A 395 7.51 4.75 0.30
CA ALA A 395 8.63 3.98 0.87
C ALA A 395 9.98 4.64 0.58
N ILE A 396 10.17 5.17 -0.64
CA ILE A 396 11.37 5.94 -0.99
C ILE A 396 11.48 7.19 -0.11
N ALA A 397 10.40 7.94 0.07
CA ALA A 397 10.38 9.14 0.90
C ALA A 397 10.74 8.85 2.37
N GLU A 398 10.10 7.82 2.95
CA GLU A 398 10.36 7.37 4.32
C GLU A 398 11.81 6.92 4.50
N MET A 399 12.34 6.15 3.55
CA MET A 399 13.71 5.67 3.54
C MET A 399 14.72 6.82 3.46
N VAL A 400 14.56 7.71 2.48
CA VAL A 400 15.45 8.84 2.28
C VAL A 400 15.42 9.78 3.48
N ALA A 401 14.24 10.14 3.98
CA ALA A 401 14.12 11.02 5.14
C ALA A 401 14.65 10.39 6.44
N LEU A 402 14.54 9.06 6.60
CA LEU A 402 15.09 8.38 7.77
C LEU A 402 16.63 8.43 7.77
N PHE A 403 17.27 8.08 6.65
CA PHE A 403 18.75 8.09 6.56
C PHE A 403 19.33 9.50 6.55
N ASP A 404 18.62 10.46 5.93
CA ASP A 404 19.01 11.87 5.92
C ASP A 404 19.04 12.51 7.31
N ARG A 405 18.07 12.18 8.15
CA ARG A 405 18.01 12.65 9.55
C ARG A 405 19.22 12.23 10.39
N ILE A 406 19.91 11.15 10.03
CA ILE A 406 21.06 10.61 10.79
C ILE A 406 22.38 11.19 10.30
N THR A 407 22.50 11.46 9.00
CA THR A 407 23.71 12.05 8.42
C THR A 407 23.80 13.55 8.70
N ASN A 408 22.66 14.24 8.74
CA ASN A 408 22.59 15.64 9.13
C ASN A 408 22.72 15.80 10.65
N GLY A 409 23.85 16.33 11.10
CA GLY A 409 24.11 16.60 12.52
C GLY A 409 25.28 15.83 13.11
N THR A 410 25.93 14.94 12.35
CA THR A 410 27.30 14.49 12.65
C THR A 410 28.25 15.47 11.99
N GLY A 411 28.79 16.43 12.74
CA GLY A 411 29.78 17.41 12.27
C GLY A 411 31.14 16.80 11.94
N ASP A 412 31.17 15.64 11.27
CA ASP A 412 32.38 14.92 10.91
C ASP A 412 32.66 15.07 9.41
N THR A 413 33.70 15.85 9.12
CA THR A 413 34.20 16.24 7.79
C THR A 413 35.17 15.23 7.18
N GLY A 414 35.12 13.96 7.62
CA GLY A 414 36.18 12.98 7.35
C GLY A 414 36.04 12.13 6.10
N GLN A 415 34.81 11.78 5.65
CA GLN A 415 34.60 10.87 4.51
C GLN A 415 33.18 10.98 3.92
N GLY A 416 33.07 11.65 2.77
CA GLY A 416 32.16 11.25 1.69
C GLY A 416 30.75 11.81 1.61
N THR A 417 29.94 11.85 2.69
CA THR A 417 28.56 12.38 2.61
C THR A 417 28.06 12.91 3.96
N SER A 418 28.22 14.22 4.22
CA SER A 418 27.62 14.86 5.40
C SER A 418 26.11 15.11 5.25
N ASP A 419 25.56 14.87 4.06
CA ASP A 419 24.14 15.09 3.70
C ASP A 419 23.68 13.96 2.74
N PHE A 420 22.89 13.01 3.24
CA PHE A 420 22.43 11.85 2.46
C PHE A 420 21.47 12.27 1.35
N LEU A 421 20.57 13.23 1.60
CA LEU A 421 19.63 13.68 0.57
C LEU A 421 20.37 14.34 -0.61
N SER A 422 21.39 15.15 -0.35
CA SER A 422 22.24 15.70 -1.41
C SER A 422 22.93 14.58 -2.20
N TRP A 423 23.54 13.61 -1.50
CA TRP A 423 24.15 12.45 -2.15
C TRP A 423 23.18 11.67 -3.05
N ALA A 424 21.93 11.50 -2.59
CA ALA A 424 20.92 10.77 -3.32
C ALA A 424 20.39 11.55 -4.54
N LEU A 425 20.18 12.86 -4.41
CA LEU A 425 19.75 13.74 -5.51
C LEU A 425 20.79 13.85 -6.63
N GLU A 426 22.08 13.83 -6.29
CA GLU A 426 23.17 13.83 -7.29
C GLU A 426 23.21 12.55 -8.14
N ARG A 427 22.61 11.45 -7.66
CA ARG A 427 22.76 10.12 -8.25
C ARG A 427 21.46 9.55 -8.81
N PHE A 428 20.32 9.97 -8.27
CA PHE A 428 19.01 9.41 -8.59
C PHE A 428 17.99 10.52 -8.84
N PRO A 429 17.03 10.32 -9.75
CA PRO A 429 16.03 11.32 -10.13
C PRO A 429 14.92 11.47 -9.07
N LEU A 430 15.29 11.83 -7.83
CA LEU A 430 14.37 12.00 -6.71
C LEU A 430 13.44 13.21 -6.89
N GLN A 431 13.88 14.25 -7.61
CA GLN A 431 13.00 15.36 -7.96
C GLN A 431 11.84 14.86 -8.83
N GLU A 432 12.14 14.11 -9.88
CA GLU A 432 11.15 13.48 -10.77
C GLU A 432 10.28 12.48 -10.03
N THR A 433 10.87 11.72 -9.10
CA THR A 433 10.16 10.75 -8.24
C THR A 433 8.99 11.40 -7.51
N PHE A 434 9.21 12.54 -6.85
CA PHE A 434 8.17 13.24 -6.12
C PHE A 434 7.29 14.11 -7.02
N ARG A 435 7.82 14.63 -8.15
CA ARG A 435 7.01 15.32 -9.15
C ARG A 435 6.04 14.40 -9.90
N PHE A 436 6.35 13.11 -10.06
CA PHE A 436 5.54 12.16 -10.83
C PHE A 436 4.05 12.19 -10.41
N HIS A 437 3.76 12.09 -9.12
CA HIS A 437 2.39 12.15 -8.58
C HIS A 437 1.80 13.56 -8.54
N LEU A 438 2.60 14.61 -8.69
CA LEU A 438 2.08 15.97 -8.82
C LEU A 438 1.67 16.21 -10.28
N ASP A 439 2.55 15.89 -11.22
CA ASP A 439 2.34 16.04 -12.66
C ASP A 439 1.14 15.23 -13.16
N THR A 440 0.79 14.13 -12.47
CA THR A 440 -0.35 13.25 -12.80
C THR A 440 -1.62 13.54 -11.99
N TRP A 441 -1.63 14.58 -11.15
CA TRP A 441 -2.79 14.95 -10.35
C TRP A 441 -3.77 15.80 -11.16
N ALA A 442 -4.87 15.20 -11.61
CA ALA A 442 -5.87 15.86 -12.45
C ALA A 442 -6.82 16.73 -11.62
N LEU A 443 -7.01 17.99 -12.03
CA LEU A 443 -7.86 18.99 -11.34
C LEU A 443 -7.50 19.19 -9.86
N GLN A 444 -6.35 18.67 -9.44
CA GLN A 444 -5.96 18.49 -8.04
C GLN A 444 -7.03 17.79 -7.19
N GLN A 445 -7.80 16.88 -7.82
CA GLN A 445 -8.94 16.16 -7.23
C GLN A 445 -8.98 14.69 -7.63
N TYR A 446 -8.29 14.28 -8.70
CA TYR A 446 -8.36 12.94 -9.24
C TYR A 446 -7.00 12.44 -9.73
N TYR A 447 -6.89 11.11 -9.77
CA TYR A 447 -5.85 10.40 -10.50
C TYR A 447 -6.55 9.39 -11.40
N PRO A 448 -6.05 9.12 -12.62
CA PRO A 448 -6.45 7.95 -13.39
C PRO A 448 -6.40 6.66 -12.53
N ASN A 449 -7.49 5.88 -12.55
CA ASN A 449 -7.56 4.57 -11.88
C ASN A 449 -6.87 3.51 -12.74
N ILE A 450 -5.56 3.64 -12.94
CA ILE A 450 -4.75 2.70 -13.74
C ILE A 450 -4.16 1.63 -12.81
N GLY A 451 -4.47 0.36 -13.07
CA GLY A 451 -4.12 -0.77 -12.23
C GLY A 451 -4.81 -0.75 -10.86
N ASP A 452 -4.18 -1.35 -9.85
CA ASP A 452 -4.75 -1.46 -8.50
C ASP A 452 -4.72 -0.12 -7.74
N ALA A 453 -5.62 0.79 -8.11
CA ALA A 453 -5.74 2.12 -7.51
C ALA A 453 -7.19 2.60 -7.41
N GLY A 454 -7.47 3.34 -6.34
CA GLY A 454 -8.71 4.10 -6.21
C GLY A 454 -9.99 3.27 -6.10
N VAL A 455 -11.11 4.00 -6.14
CA VAL A 455 -12.47 3.46 -6.16
C VAL A 455 -13.20 4.18 -7.28
N PHE A 456 -14.07 3.45 -8.00
CA PHE A 456 -14.82 3.99 -9.13
C PHE A 456 -15.44 5.37 -8.85
N ALA A 457 -15.07 6.35 -9.68
CA ALA A 457 -15.50 7.75 -9.68
C ALA A 457 -15.26 8.56 -8.38
N ARG A 458 -14.48 8.05 -7.42
CA ARG A 458 -14.24 8.76 -6.15
C ARG A 458 -13.09 9.76 -6.29
N LYS A 459 -13.23 10.94 -5.68
CA LYS A 459 -12.15 11.93 -5.60
C LYS A 459 -10.99 11.43 -4.77
N THR A 460 -9.79 11.81 -5.18
CA THR A 460 -8.54 11.74 -4.42
C THR A 460 -7.98 13.17 -4.31
N PRO A 461 -8.53 13.99 -3.39
CA PRO A 461 -8.22 15.43 -3.29
C PRO A 461 -6.92 15.71 -2.51
N GLN A 462 -6.16 14.67 -2.21
CA GLN A 462 -4.87 14.75 -1.52
C GLN A 462 -3.78 14.32 -2.49
N TYR A 463 -2.63 14.98 -2.44
CA TYR A 463 -1.42 14.51 -3.10
C TYR A 463 -1.03 13.14 -2.52
N VAL A 464 -0.79 12.16 -3.40
CA VAL A 464 -0.58 10.77 -2.98
C VAL A 464 0.88 10.33 -2.93
N GLY A 465 1.79 11.08 -3.55
CA GLY A 465 3.21 10.67 -3.67
C GLY A 465 3.90 10.50 -2.32
N VAL A 466 3.52 11.28 -1.31
CA VAL A 466 3.90 11.06 0.09
C VAL A 466 2.71 11.26 1.03
N ALA A 467 2.80 10.70 2.24
CA ALA A 467 1.83 10.94 3.31
C ALA A 467 2.30 12.07 4.23
N PHE A 468 1.79 13.29 4.02
CA PHE A 468 2.00 14.41 4.93
C PHE A 468 1.20 14.23 6.22
N THR A 469 1.82 13.60 7.21
CA THR A 469 1.21 13.39 8.52
C THR A 469 1.56 14.55 9.43
N LYS A 470 0.56 15.33 9.84
CA LYS A 470 0.73 16.33 10.92
C LYS A 470 1.22 15.61 12.17
N LEU A 471 1.97 16.31 13.02
CA LEU A 471 2.68 15.69 14.13
C LEU A 471 1.69 14.86 14.97
N PRO A 472 1.81 13.52 14.96
CA PRO A 472 0.87 12.69 15.69
C PRO A 472 1.16 12.86 17.19
N SER A 473 0.12 12.83 18.01
CA SER A 473 0.27 12.89 19.46
C SER A 473 0.58 11.52 20.07
N ASN A 474 1.27 10.64 19.35
CA ASN A 474 1.58 9.27 19.77
C ASN A 474 3.04 8.92 19.44
N ALA A 475 3.45 7.69 19.74
CA ALA A 475 4.83 7.23 19.54
C ALA A 475 5.34 7.34 18.08
N ASP A 476 4.46 7.37 17.07
CA ASP A 476 4.87 7.48 15.66
C ASP A 476 5.59 8.82 15.37
N ALA A 477 5.39 9.84 16.22
CA ALA A 477 6.09 11.12 16.15
C ALA A 477 7.61 11.04 16.25
N LEU A 478 8.14 9.94 16.82
CA LEU A 478 9.58 9.75 17.02
C LEU A 478 10.18 8.82 15.96
N PHE A 479 9.42 7.81 15.54
CA PHE A 479 9.91 6.76 14.63
C PHE A 479 9.68 7.08 13.15
N THR A 480 8.75 7.97 12.82
CA THR A 480 8.47 8.38 11.44
C THR A 480 9.07 9.76 11.15
N PRO A 481 9.91 9.93 10.12
CA PRO A 481 10.44 11.24 9.75
C PRO A 481 9.36 12.15 9.17
N SER A 482 9.49 13.47 9.36
CA SER A 482 8.54 14.44 8.81
C SER A 482 8.72 14.62 7.30
N MET A 483 7.66 14.33 6.54
CA MET A 483 7.61 14.63 5.10
C MET A 483 7.60 16.14 4.82
N PHE A 484 7.17 16.98 5.77
CA PHE A 484 7.28 18.45 5.63
C PHE A 484 8.74 18.89 5.66
N THR A 485 9.56 18.31 6.57
CA THR A 485 11.00 18.56 6.60
C THR A 485 11.66 18.08 5.31
N LEU A 486 11.37 16.86 4.84
CA LEU A 486 11.91 16.33 3.59
C LEU A 486 11.59 17.25 2.40
N PHE A 487 10.35 17.71 2.25
CA PHE A 487 9.94 18.54 1.11
C PHE A 487 10.51 19.95 1.15
N TRP A 488 10.77 20.50 2.35
CA TRP A 488 11.55 21.72 2.47
C TRP A 488 12.98 21.52 2.00
N ARG A 489 13.64 20.44 2.43
CA ARG A 489 15.02 20.15 1.99
C ARG A 489 15.11 19.88 0.49
N LEU A 490 14.13 19.18 -0.09
CA LEU A 490 14.03 19.02 -1.53
C LEU A 490 13.96 20.38 -2.24
N TYR A 491 13.18 21.33 -1.72
CA TYR A 491 13.16 22.70 -2.25
C TYR A 491 14.52 23.39 -2.11
N GLU A 492 15.17 23.32 -0.95
CA GLU A 492 16.49 23.95 -0.76
C GLU A 492 17.54 23.43 -1.75
N LEU A 493 17.50 22.14 -2.06
CA LEU A 493 18.49 21.49 -2.93
C LEU A 493 18.15 21.57 -4.42
N THR A 494 16.88 21.75 -4.80
CA THR A 494 16.43 21.74 -6.21
C THR A 494 15.92 23.09 -6.72
N GLY A 495 15.53 24.00 -5.82
CA GLY A 495 14.82 25.24 -6.14
C GLY A 495 13.36 25.06 -6.56
N ASP A 496 12.81 23.85 -6.54
CA ASP A 496 11.45 23.58 -7.01
C ASP A 496 10.38 24.02 -5.99
N ALA A 497 9.79 25.18 -6.23
CA ALA A 497 8.77 25.77 -5.37
C ALA A 497 7.50 24.91 -5.24
N ASP A 498 7.24 23.94 -6.15
CA ASP A 498 6.10 23.04 -6.02
C ASP A 498 6.21 22.15 -4.77
N PHE A 499 7.42 21.83 -4.30
CA PHE A 499 7.58 21.09 -3.04
C PHE A 499 7.11 21.92 -1.84
N VAL A 500 7.34 23.24 -1.85
CA VAL A 500 6.82 24.15 -0.83
C VAL A 500 5.30 24.32 -0.95
N ARG A 501 4.76 24.38 -2.17
CA ARG A 501 3.30 24.41 -2.38
C ARG A 501 2.62 23.14 -1.86
N LEU A 502 3.22 21.97 -2.07
CA LEU A 502 2.73 20.69 -1.58
C LEU A 502 2.70 20.63 -0.05
N LEU A 503 3.80 20.97 0.63
CA LEU A 503 3.85 20.95 2.09
C LEU A 503 2.90 22.02 2.70
N TYR A 504 2.78 23.19 2.06
CA TYR A 504 1.87 24.26 2.49
C TYR A 504 0.40 23.85 2.37
N ARG A 505 0.01 23.28 1.21
CA ARG A 505 -1.35 22.76 0.99
C ARG A 505 -1.68 21.62 1.93
N ALA A 506 -0.77 20.69 2.14
CA ALA A 506 -0.95 19.58 3.06
C ALA A 506 -1.15 20.04 4.52
N ASN A 507 -0.59 21.19 4.90
CA ASN A 507 -0.83 21.79 6.21
C ASN A 507 -2.17 22.55 6.31
N GLY A 508 -2.92 22.67 5.20
CA GLY A 508 -4.18 23.40 5.13
C GLY A 508 -4.01 24.85 4.71
N ASN A 509 -3.07 25.14 3.81
CA ASN A 509 -2.76 26.49 3.32
C ASN A 509 -2.40 27.45 4.47
N ARG A 510 -1.54 26.98 5.38
CA ARG A 510 -1.03 27.77 6.51
C ARG A 510 0.38 27.32 6.85
N THR A 511 1.16 28.17 7.51
CA THR A 511 2.50 27.84 7.97
C THR A 511 2.53 27.38 9.42
N ASP A 512 1.58 27.80 10.26
CA ASP A 512 1.57 27.42 11.68
C ASP A 512 1.67 25.90 11.89
N GLY A 513 2.52 25.51 12.84
CA GLY A 513 2.74 24.11 13.22
C GLY A 513 3.73 23.36 12.32
N LEU A 514 4.13 23.92 11.18
CA LEU A 514 5.26 23.36 10.42
C LEU A 514 6.55 23.40 11.24
N PRO A 515 7.45 22.41 11.08
CA PRO A 515 7.40 21.31 10.11
C PRO A 515 6.78 20.01 10.64
N HIS A 516 5.97 20.04 11.71
CA HIS A 516 5.41 18.82 12.32
C HIS A 516 6.49 17.78 12.68
N ASP A 517 7.59 18.24 13.29
CA ASP A 517 8.76 17.42 13.59
C ASP A 517 9.29 17.73 15.00
N LEU A 518 9.32 16.73 15.88
CA LEU A 518 9.86 16.86 17.24
C LEU A 518 11.37 17.13 17.26
N PHE A 519 12.07 16.85 16.16
CA PHE A 519 13.51 17.04 15.99
C PHE A 519 13.85 18.25 15.11
N ALA A 520 12.88 19.14 14.83
CA ALA A 520 13.12 20.36 14.08
C ALA A 520 14.16 21.26 14.77
N GLU A 521 15.07 21.85 13.99
CA GLU A 521 16.11 22.78 14.51
C GLU A 521 15.52 24.12 14.93
N ASN A 522 14.75 24.74 14.04
CA ASN A 522 14.14 26.04 14.26
C ASN A 522 12.78 26.10 13.54
N PRO A 523 11.69 25.60 14.18
CA PRO A 523 10.34 25.62 13.62
C PRO A 523 9.89 27.01 13.18
N GLU A 524 10.20 28.08 13.93
CA GLU A 524 9.76 29.43 13.60
C GLU A 524 10.46 29.98 12.35
N ALA A 525 11.76 29.71 12.20
CA ALA A 525 12.48 30.07 10.98
C ALA A 525 11.91 29.32 9.76
N PHE A 526 11.68 28.01 9.90
CA PHE A 526 11.04 27.19 8.87
C PHE A 526 9.71 27.79 8.42
N GLN A 527 8.83 28.13 9.37
CA GLN A 527 7.51 28.72 9.08
C GLN A 527 7.62 30.05 8.33
N LYS A 528 8.55 30.92 8.74
CA LYS A 528 8.80 32.20 8.05
C LYS A 528 9.31 32.00 6.63
N GLN A 529 10.23 31.05 6.43
CA GLN A 529 10.80 30.77 5.12
C GLN A 529 9.77 30.17 4.16
N VAL A 530 8.94 29.21 4.62
CA VAL A 530 7.81 28.70 3.83
C VAL A 530 6.87 29.83 3.44
N GLN A 531 6.50 30.70 4.39
CA GLN A 531 5.62 31.84 4.10
C GLN A 531 6.24 32.77 3.05
N GLN A 532 7.53 33.05 3.16
CA GLN A 532 8.24 33.89 2.20
C GLN A 532 8.19 33.31 0.78
N VAL A 533 8.45 32.01 0.62
CA VAL A 533 8.38 31.34 -0.69
C VAL A 533 6.96 31.41 -1.26
N ILE A 534 5.93 31.13 -0.45
CA ILE A 534 4.54 31.20 -0.89
C ILE A 534 4.13 32.62 -1.29
N THR A 535 4.58 33.65 -0.55
CA THR A 535 4.32 35.06 -0.89
C THR A 535 5.01 35.44 -2.20
N GLN A 536 6.21 34.94 -2.47
CA GLN A 536 6.98 35.27 -3.68
C GLN A 536 6.52 34.48 -4.92
N GLN A 537 6.17 33.21 -4.76
CA GLN A 537 5.95 32.27 -5.86
C GLN A 537 4.48 31.90 -6.08
N GLY A 538 3.59 32.26 -5.15
CA GLY A 538 2.18 31.86 -5.15
C GLY A 538 1.95 30.41 -4.70
N SER A 539 0.71 30.11 -4.31
CA SER A 539 0.29 28.80 -3.77
C SER A 539 -0.34 27.85 -4.80
N GLU A 540 -0.59 28.32 -6.02
CA GLU A 540 -1.25 27.53 -7.07
C GLU A 540 -0.25 26.69 -7.87
N PHE A 541 -0.65 25.47 -8.22
CA PHE A 541 0.09 24.60 -9.13
C PHE A 541 -0.23 24.97 -10.58
N ARG A 542 0.80 25.04 -11.44
CA ARG A 542 0.63 25.26 -12.87
C ARG A 542 1.10 24.02 -13.63
N LEU A 543 0.16 23.12 -13.92
CA LEU A 543 0.45 21.82 -14.55
C LEU A 543 0.03 21.82 -16.02
N GLY A 544 0.97 21.52 -16.91
CA GLY A 544 0.72 21.31 -18.35
C GLY A 544 0.38 19.86 -18.69
N SER A 545 0.15 19.59 -19.97
CA SER A 545 0.02 18.20 -20.46
C SER A 545 1.32 17.45 -20.17
N VAL A 546 1.23 16.16 -19.83
CA VAL A 546 2.38 15.33 -19.48
C VAL A 546 2.33 13.98 -20.19
N ASN A 547 3.49 13.51 -20.62
CA ASN A 547 3.69 12.14 -21.09
C ASN A 547 4.77 11.48 -20.23
N LYS A 548 4.47 10.33 -19.65
CA LYS A 548 5.37 9.46 -18.88
C LYS A 548 5.66 8.21 -19.74
N PRO A 549 6.62 8.28 -20.69
CA PRO A 549 6.82 7.27 -21.74
C PRO A 549 7.23 5.90 -21.24
N LYS A 550 7.96 5.82 -20.11
CA LYS A 550 8.36 4.53 -19.55
C LYS A 550 7.27 3.95 -18.66
N TRP A 551 6.52 4.79 -17.94
CA TRP A 551 5.38 4.36 -17.12
C TRP A 551 4.12 4.11 -17.95
N CYS A 552 4.07 4.60 -19.18
CA CYS A 552 3.01 4.45 -20.16
C CYS A 552 1.71 5.24 -19.94
N LEU A 553 1.83 6.49 -19.45
CA LEU A 553 0.68 7.39 -19.23
C LEU A 553 0.84 8.72 -19.96
N ALA A 554 -0.17 9.11 -20.71
CA ALA A 554 -0.31 10.42 -21.31
C ALA A 554 -1.53 11.16 -20.73
N MET A 555 -1.39 12.44 -20.40
CA MET A 555 -2.46 13.31 -19.91
C MET A 555 -2.47 14.64 -20.65
N LEU A 556 -3.57 14.93 -21.34
CA LEU A 556 -3.81 16.19 -22.04
C LEU A 556 -4.63 17.11 -21.13
N ARG A 557 -4.15 18.32 -20.83
CA ARG A 557 -4.81 19.23 -19.87
C ARG A 557 -5.25 20.52 -20.54
N SER A 558 -6.43 21.03 -20.20
CA SER A 558 -6.83 22.38 -20.62
C SER A 558 -7.79 23.03 -19.64
N GLY A 559 -7.99 24.35 -19.77
CA GLY A 559 -8.85 25.14 -18.89
C GLY A 559 -8.20 25.54 -17.57
N ASN A 560 -8.94 26.34 -16.82
CA ASN A 560 -8.57 26.83 -15.49
C ASN A 560 -9.82 26.84 -14.58
N GLY A 561 -9.60 26.76 -13.26
CA GLY A 561 -10.68 26.78 -12.26
C GLY A 561 -11.78 25.74 -12.51
N GLU A 562 -13.04 26.18 -12.48
CA GLU A 562 -14.19 25.29 -12.72
C GLU A 562 -14.27 24.69 -14.13
N ASN A 563 -13.51 25.25 -15.07
CA ASN A 563 -13.43 24.78 -16.45
C ASN A 563 -12.24 23.85 -16.67
N GLU A 564 -11.41 23.52 -15.68
CA GLU A 564 -10.33 22.55 -15.90
C GLU A 564 -10.86 21.21 -16.45
N ARG A 565 -10.11 20.64 -17.39
CA ARG A 565 -10.41 19.36 -18.03
C ARG A 565 -9.13 18.59 -18.34
N VAL A 566 -9.20 17.27 -18.20
CA VAL A 566 -8.08 16.37 -18.46
C VAL A 566 -8.59 15.13 -19.18
N VAL A 567 -7.92 14.74 -20.26
CA VAL A 567 -8.13 13.44 -20.92
C VAL A 567 -6.85 12.65 -20.79
N TRP A 568 -6.94 11.38 -20.42
CA TRP A 568 -5.77 10.53 -20.23
C TRP A 568 -5.84 9.26 -21.06
N LEU A 569 -4.66 8.73 -21.40
CA LEU A 569 -4.45 7.50 -22.14
C LEU A 569 -3.43 6.64 -21.38
N ASP A 570 -3.85 5.46 -20.97
CA ASP A 570 -2.94 4.39 -20.54
C ASP A 570 -2.64 3.50 -21.74
N TYR A 571 -1.37 3.26 -22.04
CA TYR A 571 -0.97 2.56 -23.26
C TYR A 571 -0.12 1.32 -23.02
N ASP A 572 -0.24 0.69 -21.86
CA ASP A 572 0.29 -0.64 -21.62
C ASP A 572 -0.74 -1.57 -20.96
N ALA A 573 -0.42 -2.86 -20.88
CA ALA A 573 -1.26 -3.86 -20.26
C ALA A 573 -0.42 -4.80 -19.41
N GLY A 574 -0.93 -5.16 -18.24
CA GLY A 574 -0.31 -6.06 -17.28
C GLY A 574 0.83 -5.43 -16.49
N GLY A 575 1.79 -6.27 -16.07
CA GLY A 575 2.84 -5.87 -15.15
C GLY A 575 2.43 -5.99 -13.67
N GLY A 576 3.29 -5.49 -12.76
CA GLY A 576 3.01 -5.53 -11.32
C GLY A 576 1.83 -4.63 -10.97
N HIS A 577 0.76 -5.21 -10.41
CA HIS A 577 -0.49 -4.53 -10.06
C HIS A 577 -1.23 -3.86 -11.24
N GLY A 578 -0.94 -4.28 -12.49
CA GLY A 578 -1.59 -3.78 -13.70
C GLY A 578 -2.78 -4.63 -14.14
N HIS A 579 -3.68 -4.04 -14.93
CA HIS A 579 -4.83 -4.73 -15.52
C HIS A 579 -4.56 -5.00 -17.02
N PHE A 580 -5.45 -5.71 -17.71
CA PHE A 580 -5.32 -5.91 -19.17
C PHE A 580 -6.04 -4.78 -19.93
N ASP A 581 -5.69 -3.54 -19.60
CA ASP A 581 -6.37 -2.30 -19.98
C ASP A 581 -5.55 -1.40 -20.90
N GLY A 582 -4.67 -1.97 -21.73
CA GLY A 582 -3.91 -1.20 -22.69
C GLY A 582 -4.78 -0.44 -23.68
N MET A 583 -4.34 0.78 -23.99
CA MET A 583 -5.06 1.79 -24.76
C MET A 583 -6.36 2.27 -24.09
N ASN A 584 -6.53 2.09 -22.79
CA ASN A 584 -7.67 2.59 -22.03
C ASN A 584 -7.64 4.11 -21.88
N MET A 585 -8.83 4.72 -21.82
CA MET A 585 -8.97 6.17 -21.69
C MET A 585 -9.95 6.54 -20.58
N GLY A 586 -9.73 7.73 -20.03
CA GLY A 586 -10.70 8.40 -19.19
C GLY A 586 -10.62 9.91 -19.28
N MET A 587 -11.54 10.59 -18.59
CA MET A 587 -11.73 12.03 -18.73
C MET A 587 -12.26 12.66 -17.44
N PHE A 588 -11.56 13.68 -16.95
CA PHE A 588 -12.00 14.53 -15.84
C PHE A 588 -12.45 15.88 -16.39
N ALA A 589 -13.66 16.32 -16.07
CA ALA A 589 -14.14 17.67 -16.40
C ALA A 589 -15.33 18.06 -15.53
N PHE A 590 -15.59 19.36 -15.44
CA PHE A 590 -16.71 19.93 -14.66
C PHE A 590 -16.72 19.51 -13.18
N GLY A 591 -15.56 19.12 -12.62
CA GLY A 591 -15.39 18.66 -11.24
C GLY A 591 -15.68 17.17 -11.02
N LEU A 592 -15.95 16.40 -12.07
CA LEU A 592 -16.25 14.96 -12.03
C LEU A 592 -15.24 14.14 -12.85
N ASP A 593 -15.14 12.85 -12.53
CA ASP A 593 -14.57 11.83 -13.41
C ASP A 593 -15.66 11.31 -14.36
N LEU A 594 -15.66 11.75 -15.62
CA LEU A 594 -16.71 11.45 -16.58
C LEU A 594 -16.56 10.08 -17.24
N MET A 595 -15.36 9.48 -17.20
CA MET A 595 -15.07 8.17 -17.77
C MET A 595 -14.15 7.39 -16.81
N PRO A 596 -14.63 7.10 -15.59
CA PRO A 596 -13.86 6.44 -14.55
C PRO A 596 -13.52 5.01 -14.96
N ASP A 597 -12.32 4.57 -14.59
CA ASP A 597 -12.02 3.15 -14.56
C ASP A 597 -12.35 2.53 -13.18
N PHE A 598 -12.46 1.21 -13.14
CA PHE A 598 -13.00 0.42 -12.04
C PHE A 598 -12.15 0.52 -10.77
N GLY A 599 -10.82 0.58 -10.94
CA GLY A 599 -9.86 0.77 -9.86
C GLY A 599 -9.53 -0.53 -9.13
N TYR A 600 -9.39 -0.49 -7.80
CA TYR A 600 -8.86 -1.63 -7.04
C TYR A 600 -9.77 -2.88 -7.10
N PRO A 601 -9.24 -4.08 -7.44
CA PRO A 601 -10.00 -5.33 -7.51
C PRO A 601 -10.67 -5.70 -6.17
N PRO A 602 -11.97 -6.07 -6.16
CA PRO A 602 -12.72 -6.24 -4.92
C PRO A 602 -12.49 -7.62 -4.28
N VAL A 603 -11.32 -7.80 -3.66
CA VAL A 603 -10.89 -9.03 -2.98
C VAL A 603 -11.74 -9.42 -1.78
N GLN A 604 -12.57 -8.51 -1.25
CA GLN A 604 -13.50 -8.80 -0.15
C GLN A 604 -14.58 -9.82 -0.54
N PHE A 605 -14.70 -10.17 -1.82
CA PHE A 605 -15.61 -11.21 -2.31
C PHE A 605 -14.94 -12.59 -2.50
N GLY A 606 -13.94 -12.91 -1.67
CA GLY A 606 -13.33 -14.25 -1.62
C GLY A 606 -11.89 -14.32 -2.13
N GLY A 607 -11.20 -13.19 -2.22
CA GLY A 607 -9.80 -13.10 -2.60
C GLY A 607 -9.56 -12.78 -4.08
N TRP A 608 -8.28 -12.77 -4.45
CA TRP A 608 -7.76 -12.37 -5.76
C TRP A 608 -8.19 -13.28 -6.93
N ASP A 609 -8.51 -14.54 -6.64
CA ASP A 609 -8.96 -15.53 -7.61
C ASP A 609 -10.49 -15.56 -7.79
N SER A 610 -11.24 -14.78 -7.00
CA SER A 610 -12.71 -14.71 -7.12
C SER A 610 -13.14 -14.17 -8.50
N PRO A 611 -14.29 -14.60 -9.05
CA PRO A 611 -14.80 -14.07 -10.32
C PRO A 611 -14.97 -12.55 -10.33
N ARG A 612 -15.27 -11.95 -9.17
CA ARG A 612 -15.42 -10.49 -8.99
C ARG A 612 -14.08 -9.75 -9.03
N ALA A 613 -13.05 -10.28 -8.37
CA ALA A 613 -11.71 -9.74 -8.48
C ALA A 613 -11.15 -9.91 -9.90
N ARG A 614 -11.32 -11.10 -10.51
CA ARG A 614 -10.85 -11.40 -11.86
C ARG A 614 -11.46 -10.50 -12.94
N TRP A 615 -12.72 -10.12 -12.79
CA TRP A 615 -13.40 -9.22 -13.71
C TRP A 615 -12.67 -7.89 -13.88
N TYR A 616 -12.15 -7.31 -12.80
CA TYR A 616 -11.47 -6.01 -12.81
C TYR A 616 -10.16 -6.02 -13.61
N PHE A 617 -9.56 -7.19 -13.87
CA PHE A 617 -8.35 -7.28 -14.68
C PHE A 617 -8.64 -7.44 -16.18
N MET A 618 -9.86 -7.85 -16.56
CA MET A 618 -10.16 -8.27 -17.93
C MET A 618 -10.26 -7.08 -18.87
N THR A 619 -9.77 -7.20 -20.11
CA THR A 619 -9.84 -6.14 -21.12
C THR A 619 -11.27 -5.64 -21.36
N ALA A 620 -12.25 -6.55 -21.29
CA ALA A 620 -13.66 -6.21 -21.43
C ALA A 620 -14.21 -5.30 -20.32
N ALA A 621 -13.52 -5.12 -19.19
CA ALA A 621 -13.93 -4.22 -18.10
C ALA A 621 -13.60 -2.74 -18.39
N HIS A 622 -12.70 -2.46 -19.31
CA HIS A 622 -12.12 -1.12 -19.49
C HIS A 622 -12.63 -0.40 -20.75
N ASN A 623 -12.31 0.89 -20.90
CA ASN A 623 -12.66 1.69 -22.07
C ASN A 623 -11.68 1.45 -23.22
N THR A 624 -11.61 0.23 -23.74
CA THR A 624 -10.67 -0.19 -24.80
C THR A 624 -11.32 -1.19 -25.77
N VAL A 625 -10.53 -1.73 -26.72
CA VAL A 625 -11.00 -2.72 -27.70
C VAL A 625 -10.57 -4.13 -27.31
N VAL A 626 -11.52 -5.06 -27.28
CA VAL A 626 -11.28 -6.49 -27.15
C VAL A 626 -11.20 -7.12 -28.55
N VAL A 627 -10.20 -7.95 -28.80
CA VAL A 627 -10.02 -8.67 -30.07
C VAL A 627 -10.30 -10.16 -29.85
N ASP A 628 -11.21 -10.73 -30.65
CA ASP A 628 -11.65 -12.13 -30.60
C ASP A 628 -12.09 -12.61 -29.20
N GLY A 629 -12.66 -11.71 -28.38
CA GLY A 629 -13.11 -12.02 -27.02
C GLY A 629 -11.99 -12.33 -26.02
N LYS A 630 -10.73 -12.00 -26.34
CA LYS A 630 -9.55 -12.32 -25.52
C LYS A 630 -9.03 -11.11 -24.76
N ASP A 631 -8.53 -11.37 -23.56
CA ASP A 631 -7.74 -10.39 -22.82
C ASP A 631 -6.42 -10.11 -23.56
N GLN A 632 -5.94 -8.88 -23.44
CA GLN A 632 -4.68 -8.43 -24.01
C GLN A 632 -3.49 -9.18 -23.39
N ARG A 633 -2.39 -9.25 -24.16
CA ARG A 633 -1.10 -9.72 -23.66
C ARG A 633 -0.41 -8.62 -22.87
N VAL A 634 0.44 -9.03 -21.93
CA VAL A 634 1.33 -8.10 -21.23
C VAL A 634 2.25 -7.40 -22.22
N GLY A 635 2.36 -6.09 -22.13
CA GLY A 635 3.27 -5.30 -22.96
C GLY A 635 2.98 -3.80 -22.89
N SER A 636 3.85 -3.00 -23.48
CA SER A 636 3.77 -1.54 -23.44
C SER A 636 3.77 -0.92 -24.84
N GLY A 637 2.96 0.11 -25.03
CA GLY A 637 2.90 0.88 -26.26
C GLY A 637 3.93 1.98 -26.35
N THR A 638 4.04 2.57 -27.53
CA THR A 638 4.90 3.72 -27.80
C THR A 638 4.06 4.89 -28.29
N VAL A 639 4.29 6.08 -27.72
CA VAL A 639 3.70 7.32 -28.23
C VAL A 639 4.32 7.67 -29.59
N THR A 640 3.49 7.70 -30.64
CA THR A 640 3.88 8.00 -32.03
C THR A 640 3.49 9.42 -32.47
N LEU A 641 2.65 10.11 -31.69
CA LEU A 641 2.33 11.53 -31.85
C LEU A 641 2.10 12.17 -30.48
N TRP A 642 2.75 13.31 -30.23
CA TRP A 642 2.51 14.16 -29.06
C TRP A 642 2.44 15.62 -29.51
N HIS A 643 1.36 16.31 -29.15
CA HIS A 643 1.20 17.74 -29.42
C HIS A 643 0.46 18.41 -28.26
N ASP A 644 1.04 19.45 -27.66
CA ASP A 644 0.41 20.25 -26.60
C ASP A 644 0.22 21.69 -27.08
N GLY A 645 -0.81 21.90 -27.90
CA GLY A 645 -1.14 23.18 -28.48
C GLY A 645 -2.17 23.96 -27.66
N LYS A 646 -2.34 25.25 -27.99
CA LYS A 646 -3.29 26.15 -27.31
C LYS A 646 -4.73 25.63 -27.37
N TRP A 647 -5.20 25.26 -28.56
CA TRP A 647 -6.60 24.84 -28.81
C TRP A 647 -6.77 23.34 -29.05
N VAL A 648 -5.70 22.66 -29.47
CA VAL A 648 -5.72 21.24 -29.80
C VAL A 648 -4.55 20.58 -29.11
N LYS A 649 -4.83 19.52 -28.35
CA LYS A 649 -3.84 18.70 -27.65
C LYS A 649 -4.04 17.26 -28.11
N VAL A 650 -2.99 16.56 -28.47
CA VAL A 650 -3.07 15.24 -29.14
C VAL A 650 -2.06 14.28 -28.56
N VAL A 651 -2.51 13.05 -28.30
CA VAL A 651 -1.64 11.89 -28.12
C VAL A 651 -2.05 10.78 -29.09
N ARG A 652 -1.07 10.08 -29.65
CA ARG A 652 -1.25 8.80 -30.32
C ARG A 652 -0.28 7.80 -29.74
N ALA A 653 -0.77 6.62 -29.37
CA ALA A 653 0.06 5.50 -28.96
C ALA A 653 -0.26 4.24 -29.77
N SER A 654 0.76 3.40 -30.02
CA SER A 654 0.64 2.15 -30.78
C SER A 654 1.23 0.99 -29.98
N ALA A 655 0.51 -0.14 -29.92
CA ALA A 655 0.91 -1.36 -29.21
C ALA A 655 0.31 -2.63 -29.86
N PRO A 656 0.59 -2.93 -31.15
CA PRO A 656 0.01 -4.08 -31.86
C PRO A 656 0.21 -5.43 -31.15
N GLN A 657 1.31 -5.58 -30.42
CA GLN A 657 1.65 -6.78 -29.66
C GLN A 657 0.64 -7.15 -28.56
N LEU A 658 -0.14 -6.19 -28.05
CA LEU A 658 -1.14 -6.45 -27.00
C LEU A 658 -2.23 -7.40 -27.49
N VAL A 659 -2.53 -7.39 -28.80
CA VAL A 659 -3.59 -8.20 -29.40
C VAL A 659 -3.07 -9.19 -30.44
N SER A 660 -1.73 -9.25 -30.64
CA SER A 660 -1.12 -10.05 -31.72
C SER A 660 -1.62 -9.69 -33.12
N GLY A 661 -2.04 -8.42 -33.28
CA GLY A 661 -2.49 -7.87 -34.54
C GLY A 661 -1.37 -7.16 -35.28
N GLN A 662 -1.68 -6.64 -36.45
CA GLN A 662 -0.77 -5.78 -37.23
C GLN A 662 -0.83 -4.33 -36.74
N GLN A 663 -1.96 -3.91 -36.17
CA GLN A 663 -2.15 -2.57 -35.63
C GLN A 663 -3.06 -2.60 -34.41
N TYR A 664 -2.68 -1.86 -33.37
CA TYR A 664 -3.50 -1.56 -32.20
C TYR A 664 -3.09 -0.18 -31.71
N GLU A 665 -3.72 0.85 -32.26
CA GLU A 665 -3.30 2.24 -32.13
C GLU A 665 -4.49 3.13 -31.75
N ARG A 666 -4.31 3.99 -30.74
CA ARG A 666 -5.32 4.95 -30.32
C ARG A 666 -4.80 6.38 -30.42
N THR A 667 -5.57 7.24 -31.09
CA THR A 667 -5.35 8.69 -31.15
C THR A 667 -6.44 9.39 -30.35
N ILE A 668 -6.05 10.21 -29.38
CA ILE A 668 -6.94 11.06 -28.60
C ILE A 668 -6.57 12.51 -28.84
N ALA A 669 -7.53 13.34 -29.23
CA ALA A 669 -7.36 14.79 -29.31
C ALA A 669 -8.37 15.52 -28.43
N LEU A 670 -7.89 16.32 -27.48
CA LEU A 670 -8.68 17.28 -26.71
C LEU A 670 -8.72 18.60 -27.48
N VAL A 671 -9.93 19.03 -27.87
CA VAL A 671 -10.13 20.25 -28.66
C VAL A 671 -11.00 21.24 -27.90
N ASP A 672 -10.44 22.40 -27.59
CA ASP A 672 -11.17 23.50 -26.97
C ASP A 672 -11.92 24.29 -28.04
N ILE A 673 -13.22 24.49 -27.83
CA ILE A 673 -14.05 25.39 -28.64
C ILE A 673 -13.94 26.80 -28.07
N ASN A 674 -14.02 26.92 -26.74
CA ASN A 674 -13.83 28.15 -25.99
C ASN A 674 -13.39 27.81 -24.55
N GLU A 675 -13.39 28.80 -23.66
CA GLU A 675 -12.97 28.62 -22.26
C GLU A 675 -13.73 27.53 -21.51
N ARG A 676 -14.98 27.21 -21.89
CA ARG A 676 -15.85 26.25 -21.20
C ARG A 676 -16.14 24.99 -22.02
N ASN A 677 -16.33 25.15 -23.32
CA ASN A 677 -16.80 24.10 -24.21
C ASN A 677 -15.62 23.42 -24.90
N PHE A 678 -15.66 22.09 -24.94
CA PHE A 678 -14.63 21.27 -25.56
C PHE A 678 -15.26 19.97 -26.10
N TYR A 679 -14.51 19.26 -26.93
CA TYR A 679 -14.82 17.89 -27.31
C TYR A 679 -13.54 17.07 -27.38
N VAL A 680 -13.71 15.74 -27.40
CA VAL A 680 -12.62 14.79 -27.55
C VAL A 680 -12.84 14.00 -28.84
N VAL A 681 -11.81 13.90 -29.66
CA VAL A 681 -11.77 13.01 -30.83
C VAL A 681 -11.03 11.74 -30.43
N ASP A 682 -11.69 10.59 -30.54
CA ASP A 682 -11.13 9.25 -30.26
C ASP A 682 -11.10 8.41 -31.54
N ILE A 683 -9.91 8.11 -32.05
CA ILE A 683 -9.71 7.25 -33.23
C ILE A 683 -8.93 6.02 -32.80
N PHE A 684 -9.58 4.86 -32.86
CA PHE A 684 -8.97 3.57 -32.53
C PHE A 684 -8.83 2.74 -33.81
N ARG A 685 -7.59 2.45 -34.22
CA ARG A 685 -7.27 1.61 -35.37
C ARG A 685 -6.81 0.24 -34.89
N VAL A 686 -7.49 -0.80 -35.37
CA VAL A 686 -7.18 -2.20 -35.04
C VAL A 686 -7.17 -3.01 -36.32
N VAL A 687 -6.04 -3.68 -36.59
CA VAL A 687 -5.86 -4.56 -37.76
C VAL A 687 -5.44 -5.93 -37.24
N GLY A 688 -6.18 -6.97 -37.62
CA GLY A 688 -6.03 -8.35 -37.15
C GLY A 688 -7.21 -8.83 -36.30
N GLY A 689 -7.35 -10.15 -36.15
CA GLY A 689 -8.53 -10.76 -35.50
C GLY A 689 -9.82 -10.60 -36.33
N THR A 690 -10.84 -11.36 -35.98
CA THR A 690 -12.11 -11.46 -36.72
C THR A 690 -13.26 -10.71 -36.05
N VAL A 691 -13.16 -10.44 -34.76
CA VAL A 691 -14.13 -9.69 -33.97
C VAL A 691 -13.43 -8.60 -33.17
N HIS A 692 -13.89 -7.36 -33.29
CA HIS A 692 -13.46 -6.23 -32.46
C HIS A 692 -14.64 -5.71 -31.65
N ASP A 693 -14.55 -5.77 -30.32
CA ASP A 693 -15.54 -5.19 -29.42
C ASP A 693 -14.94 -3.98 -28.70
N LYS A 694 -15.34 -2.77 -29.12
CA LYS A 694 -15.00 -1.53 -28.41
C LYS A 694 -15.97 -1.32 -27.27
N PHE A 695 -15.46 -1.29 -26.04
CA PHE A 695 -16.24 -0.93 -24.87
C PHE A 695 -16.09 0.56 -24.53
N THR A 696 -17.19 1.17 -24.14
CA THR A 696 -17.21 2.54 -23.61
C THR A 696 -18.23 2.65 -22.49
N HIS A 697 -17.78 3.10 -21.34
CA HIS A 697 -18.60 3.44 -20.19
C HIS A 697 -18.27 4.83 -19.68
N SER A 698 -19.22 5.37 -18.93
CA SER A 698 -19.11 6.68 -18.28
C SER A 698 -19.20 6.50 -16.76
N HIS A 699 -19.67 7.52 -16.06
CA HIS A 699 -19.98 7.51 -14.64
C HIS A 699 -21.25 6.68 -14.35
N PHE A 700 -21.64 6.58 -13.07
CA PHE A 700 -23.03 6.30 -12.70
C PHE A 700 -23.98 7.21 -13.49
N GLY A 701 -25.10 6.66 -13.97
CA GLY A 701 -26.07 7.45 -14.71
C GLY A 701 -27.05 6.60 -15.49
N THR A 702 -27.93 7.30 -16.19
CA THR A 702 -28.86 6.70 -17.16
C THR A 702 -28.34 6.93 -18.57
N VAL A 703 -28.44 5.92 -19.43
CA VAL A 703 -28.03 6.00 -20.83
C VAL A 703 -29.24 6.03 -21.75
N THR A 704 -29.20 6.88 -22.77
CA THR A 704 -30.18 6.92 -23.86
C THR A 704 -29.49 6.92 -25.21
N VAL A 705 -30.14 6.37 -26.23
CA VAL A 705 -29.63 6.33 -27.61
C VAL A 705 -30.65 6.90 -28.58
N ASN A 706 -30.19 7.41 -29.72
CA ASN A 706 -31.08 7.96 -30.76
C ASN A 706 -31.73 6.90 -31.67
N ALA A 707 -31.49 5.60 -31.45
CA ALA A 707 -31.98 4.52 -32.29
C ALA A 707 -32.80 3.48 -31.49
N PRO A 708 -33.71 2.73 -32.14
CA PRO A 708 -34.47 1.67 -31.47
C PRO A 708 -33.56 0.57 -30.91
N THR A 709 -34.02 -0.03 -29.81
CA THR A 709 -33.27 -1.05 -29.08
C THR A 709 -34.12 -2.31 -28.88
N LYS A 710 -33.48 -3.48 -28.85
CA LYS A 710 -34.13 -4.78 -28.63
C LYS A 710 -33.29 -5.67 -27.70
N PRO A 711 -33.87 -6.25 -26.64
CA PRO A 711 -33.15 -7.19 -25.77
C PRO A 711 -32.60 -8.39 -26.55
N VAL A 712 -31.38 -8.81 -26.21
CA VAL A 712 -30.71 -9.98 -26.80
C VAL A 712 -29.99 -10.79 -25.72
N PRO A 713 -29.71 -12.08 -25.95
CA PRO A 713 -28.85 -12.84 -25.04
C PRO A 713 -27.45 -12.22 -24.92
N THR A 714 -26.79 -12.48 -23.78
CA THR A 714 -25.37 -12.15 -23.61
C THR A 714 -24.55 -12.82 -24.72
N PRO A 715 -23.68 -12.08 -25.44
CA PRO A 715 -22.79 -12.67 -26.44
C PRO A 715 -21.93 -13.78 -25.83
N THR A 716 -21.67 -14.83 -26.61
CA THR A 716 -21.00 -16.05 -26.15
C THR A 716 -19.64 -15.76 -25.49
N GLU A 717 -18.91 -14.76 -26.00
CA GLU A 717 -17.59 -14.36 -25.48
C GLU A 717 -17.66 -13.80 -24.05
N TYR A 718 -18.83 -13.32 -23.63
CA TYR A 718 -19.06 -12.65 -22.35
C TYR A 718 -19.94 -13.44 -21.38
N LEU A 719 -20.26 -14.70 -21.68
CA LEU A 719 -20.97 -15.58 -20.76
C LEU A 719 -20.16 -15.80 -19.47
N GLY A 720 -20.82 -15.71 -18.32
CA GLY A 720 -20.20 -15.86 -17.00
C GLY A 720 -19.31 -14.69 -16.55
N LYS A 721 -19.14 -13.66 -17.39
CA LYS A 721 -18.49 -12.40 -17.01
C LYS A 721 -19.45 -11.54 -16.18
N GLN A 722 -18.93 -10.52 -15.49
CA GLN A 722 -19.75 -9.64 -14.65
C GLN A 722 -20.45 -8.55 -15.50
N MET A 723 -21.18 -9.01 -16.52
CA MET A 723 -21.93 -8.20 -17.47
C MET A 723 -23.35 -8.75 -17.64
N ARG A 724 -24.32 -7.88 -17.91
CA ARG A 724 -25.72 -8.29 -18.07
C ARG A 724 -26.54 -7.31 -18.91
N GLN A 725 -27.81 -7.66 -19.13
CA GLN A 725 -28.83 -6.80 -19.74
C GLN A 725 -28.41 -6.28 -21.14
N PHE A 726 -27.98 -7.20 -22.02
CA PHE A 726 -27.61 -6.84 -23.38
C PHE A 726 -28.84 -6.45 -24.21
N VAL A 727 -28.74 -5.31 -24.86
CA VAL A 727 -29.76 -4.75 -25.75
C VAL A 727 -29.09 -4.31 -27.03
N GLN A 728 -29.46 -4.92 -28.15
CA GLN A 728 -28.95 -4.53 -29.46
C GLN A 728 -29.60 -3.21 -29.90
N ILE A 729 -28.78 -2.30 -30.42
CA ILE A 729 -29.19 -1.04 -31.03
C ILE A 729 -29.29 -1.27 -32.54
N ALA A 730 -30.26 -0.64 -33.21
CA ALA A 730 -30.43 -0.70 -34.67
C ALA A 730 -30.08 0.65 -35.36
N PRO A 731 -28.80 0.99 -35.58
CA PRO A 731 -28.40 2.27 -36.17
C PRO A 731 -28.86 2.46 -37.62
N SER A 732 -29.09 1.37 -38.35
CA SER A 732 -29.52 1.38 -39.76
C SER A 732 -30.87 2.07 -40.00
N GLN A 733 -31.61 2.41 -38.93
CA GLN A 733 -32.87 3.14 -38.99
C GLN A 733 -32.72 4.66 -38.80
N LEU A 734 -31.48 5.17 -38.69
CA LEU A 734 -31.16 6.58 -38.56
C LEU A 734 -30.94 7.25 -39.93
N THR A 735 -32.01 7.45 -40.70
CA THR A 735 -31.94 8.14 -42.00
C THR A 735 -32.14 9.64 -41.85
N ARG A 736 -31.33 10.46 -42.53
CA ARG A 736 -31.69 11.88 -42.74
C ARG A 736 -32.79 11.97 -43.80
N PRO A 737 -33.83 12.80 -43.62
CA PRO A 737 -34.92 12.93 -44.60
C PRO A 737 -34.48 13.30 -46.03
N SER A 738 -33.27 13.85 -46.19
CA SER A 738 -32.74 14.40 -47.45
C SER A 738 -31.30 14.00 -47.76
N SER A 739 -30.74 12.97 -47.12
CA SER A 739 -29.34 12.55 -47.35
C SER A 739 -29.16 11.04 -47.22
N SER A 740 -28.36 10.45 -48.11
CA SER A 740 -27.91 9.06 -48.03
C SER A 740 -26.92 8.80 -46.89
N VAL A 741 -26.49 9.83 -46.17
CA VAL A 741 -25.59 9.73 -45.01
C VAL A 741 -26.43 9.42 -43.76
N LEU A 742 -26.18 8.25 -43.16
CA LEU A 742 -26.76 7.86 -41.87
C LEU A 742 -26.36 8.85 -40.77
N LEU A 743 -27.26 9.14 -39.83
CA LEU A 743 -26.88 9.90 -38.64
C LEU A 743 -25.92 9.04 -37.79
N PRO A 744 -24.93 9.65 -37.14
CA PRO A 744 -24.10 8.93 -36.18
C PRO A 744 -24.96 8.34 -35.07
N LEU A 745 -24.52 7.20 -34.53
CA LEU A 745 -25.10 6.69 -33.29
C LEU A 745 -24.78 7.70 -32.18
N GLN A 746 -25.83 8.29 -31.62
CA GLN A 746 -25.71 9.21 -30.50
C GLN A 746 -26.04 8.46 -29.22
N VAL A 747 -25.12 8.49 -28.26
CA VAL A 747 -25.30 7.93 -26.92
C VAL A 747 -25.15 9.04 -25.90
N ASP A 748 -26.17 9.24 -25.08
CA ASP A 748 -26.21 10.27 -24.04
C ASP A 748 -26.23 9.59 -22.67
N TRP A 749 -25.20 9.85 -21.87
CA TRP A 749 -25.21 9.56 -20.44
C TRP A 749 -25.60 10.82 -19.67
N GLN A 750 -26.70 10.72 -18.92
CA GLN A 750 -27.01 11.69 -17.87
C GLN A 750 -26.33 11.23 -16.58
N ILE A 751 -25.34 12.01 -16.15
CA ILE A 751 -24.48 11.63 -15.03
C ILE A 751 -25.24 11.76 -13.71
N GLU A 752 -25.23 10.68 -12.93
CA GLU A 752 -25.64 10.67 -11.54
C GLU A 752 -24.41 11.01 -10.68
N ASP A 753 -24.41 12.22 -10.10
CA ASP A 753 -23.44 12.61 -9.08
C ASP A 753 -23.74 11.92 -7.76
N ARG A 754 -23.49 10.61 -7.72
CA ARG A 754 -23.78 9.73 -6.60
C ARG A 754 -23.09 10.16 -5.30
N TYR A 755 -21.96 10.86 -5.40
CA TYR A 755 -21.18 11.32 -4.26
C TYR A 755 -21.47 12.77 -3.85
N GLY A 756 -22.35 13.49 -4.57
CA GLY A 756 -22.75 14.86 -4.25
C GLY A 756 -21.62 15.88 -4.35
N TYR A 757 -20.73 15.73 -5.34
CA TYR A 757 -19.61 16.65 -5.57
C TYR A 757 -19.99 17.96 -6.25
N LEU A 758 -21.16 18.03 -6.89
CA LEU A 758 -21.63 19.19 -7.62
C LEU A 758 -22.63 20.02 -6.80
N PRO A 759 -22.74 21.33 -7.06
CA PRO A 759 -23.82 22.15 -6.52
C PRO A 759 -25.20 21.57 -6.87
N LYS A 760 -26.15 21.67 -5.93
CA LYS A 760 -27.51 21.16 -6.10
C LYS A 760 -28.14 21.68 -7.39
N GLY A 761 -28.68 20.76 -8.20
CA GLY A 761 -29.34 21.07 -9.47
C GLY A 761 -28.41 21.18 -10.68
N LYS A 762 -27.08 21.13 -10.51
CA LYS A 762 -26.14 21.07 -11.64
C LYS A 762 -26.26 19.71 -12.33
N VAL A 763 -26.53 19.72 -13.63
CA VAL A 763 -26.62 18.52 -14.46
C VAL A 763 -25.41 18.46 -15.37
N VAL A 764 -24.72 17.32 -15.38
CA VAL A 764 -23.63 17.02 -16.31
C VAL A 764 -24.06 15.88 -17.23
N ARG A 765 -23.72 16.00 -18.51
CA ARG A 765 -24.00 14.97 -19.52
C ARG A 765 -22.72 14.67 -20.28
N LEU A 766 -22.54 13.40 -20.62
CA LEU A 766 -21.56 12.95 -21.60
C LEU A 766 -22.30 12.49 -22.84
N ARG A 767 -22.01 13.10 -23.99
CA ARG A 767 -22.55 12.68 -25.28
C ARG A 767 -21.43 12.12 -26.14
N LEU A 768 -21.64 10.89 -26.63
CA LEU A 768 -20.79 10.25 -27.63
C LEU A 768 -21.51 10.26 -28.99
N PHE A 769 -20.77 10.61 -30.03
CA PHE A 769 -21.16 10.38 -31.41
C PHE A 769 -20.25 9.29 -31.97
N ASP A 770 -20.76 8.08 -32.12
CA ASP A 770 -20.00 6.97 -32.69
C ASP A 770 -20.14 6.99 -34.22
N LEU A 771 -18.98 6.98 -34.90
CA LEU A 771 -18.84 7.06 -36.35
C LEU A 771 -18.35 5.73 -36.95
N THR A 772 -18.39 4.63 -36.19
CA THR A 772 -17.91 3.33 -36.65
C THR A 772 -18.86 2.76 -37.70
N GLU A 773 -18.36 2.56 -38.91
CA GLU A 773 -19.12 1.94 -40.00
C GLU A 773 -19.07 0.41 -39.92
N ASN A 774 -20.06 -0.26 -40.55
CA ASN A 774 -20.15 -1.72 -40.63
C ASN A 774 -20.04 -2.42 -39.26
N ALA A 775 -20.68 -1.83 -38.25
CA ALA A 775 -20.67 -2.32 -36.87
C ALA A 775 -22.07 -2.59 -36.33
N LYS A 776 -22.17 -3.56 -35.41
CA LYS A 776 -23.33 -3.74 -34.54
C LYS A 776 -23.08 -2.98 -33.24
N ALA A 777 -24.11 -2.41 -32.64
CA ALA A 777 -23.97 -1.71 -31.37
C ALA A 777 -24.92 -2.30 -30.31
N PHE A 778 -24.48 -2.32 -29.06
CA PHE A 778 -25.22 -2.88 -27.95
C PHE A 778 -25.09 -1.98 -26.72
N LEU A 779 -26.17 -1.85 -25.95
CA LEU A 779 -26.11 -1.42 -24.56
C LEU A 779 -26.00 -2.65 -23.67
N CYS A 780 -25.25 -2.55 -22.59
CA CYS A 780 -25.19 -3.54 -21.52
C CYS A 780 -24.83 -2.86 -20.19
N GLU A 781 -24.78 -3.64 -19.11
CA GLU A 781 -24.28 -3.18 -17.83
C GLU A 781 -23.01 -3.94 -17.43
N GLY A 782 -22.05 -3.24 -16.81
CA GLY A 782 -20.89 -3.84 -16.14
C GLY A 782 -20.99 -3.69 -14.63
N TRP A 783 -20.59 -4.72 -13.89
CA TRP A 783 -20.58 -4.71 -12.44
C TRP A 783 -19.36 -4.00 -11.86
N ILE A 784 -19.55 -3.29 -10.76
CA ILE A 784 -18.49 -2.71 -9.92
C ILE A 784 -18.82 -2.82 -8.42
N ALA A 785 -17.78 -2.81 -7.59
CA ALA A 785 -17.86 -2.63 -6.14
C ALA A 785 -17.57 -1.17 -5.73
N LEU A 786 -18.21 -0.69 -4.67
CA LEU A 786 -18.08 0.70 -4.20
C LEU A 786 -17.02 0.90 -3.09
N GLY A 787 -16.05 -0.01 -3.05
CA GLY A 787 -14.89 0.01 -2.13
C GLY A 787 -14.66 -1.34 -1.45
N ILE A 788 -13.46 -1.53 -0.90
CA ILE A 788 -13.02 -2.83 -0.34
C ILE A 788 -13.58 -3.16 1.05
N ASN A 789 -13.99 -2.14 1.81
CA ASN A 789 -14.50 -2.31 3.19
C ASN A 789 -16.04 -2.42 3.25
N THR A 790 -16.70 -2.53 2.09
CA THR A 790 -18.15 -2.59 1.94
C THR A 790 -18.55 -3.72 1.00
N MET A 791 -19.82 -4.14 1.12
CA MET A 791 -20.48 -5.08 0.21
C MET A 791 -21.41 -4.34 -0.76
N GLU A 792 -21.31 -3.01 -0.85
CA GLU A 792 -22.07 -2.21 -1.80
C GLU A 792 -21.57 -2.42 -3.23
N GLU A 793 -22.52 -2.59 -4.13
CA GLU A 793 -22.32 -2.97 -5.53
C GLU A 793 -23.13 -2.04 -6.43
N ALA A 794 -22.68 -1.85 -7.67
CA ALA A 794 -23.43 -1.13 -8.68
C ALA A 794 -23.25 -1.78 -10.06
N TRP A 795 -24.21 -1.49 -10.94
CA TRP A 795 -24.16 -1.86 -12.35
C TRP A 795 -24.18 -0.56 -13.16
N ILE A 796 -23.16 -0.34 -13.99
CA ILE A 796 -23.01 0.88 -14.78
C ILE A 796 -23.34 0.62 -16.25
N PRO A 797 -24.03 1.54 -16.94
CA PRO A 797 -24.36 1.37 -18.35
C PRO A 797 -23.14 1.53 -19.25
N ARG A 798 -23.03 0.66 -20.26
CA ARG A 798 -21.91 0.60 -21.21
C ARG A 798 -22.43 0.45 -22.64
N LEU A 799 -21.71 1.06 -23.57
CA LEU A 799 -21.84 0.82 -25.00
C LEU A 799 -20.79 -0.21 -25.42
N MET A 800 -21.19 -1.19 -26.22
CA MET A 800 -20.32 -2.09 -26.95
C MET A 800 -20.55 -1.91 -28.45
N VAL A 801 -19.50 -1.56 -29.20
CA VAL A 801 -19.53 -1.47 -30.66
C VAL A 801 -18.71 -2.62 -31.23
N ARG A 802 -19.37 -3.52 -31.97
CA ARG A 802 -18.80 -4.75 -32.53
C ARG A 802 -18.59 -4.62 -34.03
N ARG A 803 -17.34 -4.70 -34.49
CA ARG A 803 -17.02 -5.05 -35.89
C ARG A 803 -16.75 -6.56 -35.99
N GLN A 804 -17.19 -7.17 -37.07
CA GLN A 804 -17.02 -8.61 -37.30
C GLN A 804 -16.84 -8.87 -38.80
N GLY A 805 -15.93 -9.77 -39.15
CA GLY A 805 -15.70 -10.24 -40.53
C GLY A 805 -15.31 -11.71 -40.58
N ASP A 806 -15.36 -12.30 -41.77
CA ASP A 806 -14.97 -13.70 -42.01
C ASP A 806 -13.44 -13.89 -42.15
N GLU A 807 -12.73 -12.80 -42.40
CA GLU A 807 -11.27 -12.70 -42.45
C GLU A 807 -10.76 -11.69 -41.41
N PRO A 808 -9.44 -11.66 -41.12
CA PRO A 808 -8.87 -10.64 -40.25
C PRO A 808 -9.27 -9.22 -40.69
N LEU A 809 -9.87 -8.46 -39.77
CA LEU A 809 -10.35 -7.12 -40.02
C LEU A 809 -9.18 -6.15 -40.23
N ALA A 810 -9.40 -5.17 -41.12
CA ALA A 810 -8.54 -4.02 -41.36
C ALA A 810 -9.10 -2.73 -40.73
#